data_AF-A0A3M9N7Q1-F1
#
_entry.id   AF-A0A3M9N7Q1-F1
#
_cell.length_a   1.000
_cell.length_b   1.000
_cell.length_c   1.000
_cell.angle_alpha   90.00
_cell.angle_beta   90.00
_cell.angle_gamma   90.00
#
_symmetry.space_group_name_H-M   'P 1'
#
loop_
_entity.id
_entity.type
_entity.pdbx_description
1 polymer ?
#
loop_
_entity_poly.entity_id
_entity_poly.type
_entity_poly.pdbx_seq_one_letter_code
_entity_poly.pdbx_strand_id
1 'polypeptide(L)'
;MVSLIQIRKFRFNPLASLLIFLILVLVVAGCVSKTKEPAKIGNGNPKDLALQYLSQNQLDEAEAAFQQAIKQDPHDTSSYVGLTRLYLLRQNYDDAESLAKKGLELSPGNEDLKLLLAKIYTLKNEMDKASTLLKELIEKNGRDVMAYYMLAELDSGNLPSQKIYLLKVQQLAPANIVPLIVLSELFAQTGNTDSSLYYLQSVKKIAPAFSGAADIAYKKSLAALQSNQPQQAIALLKQFHELMKISPEYGTGLDEIEIPKMVAGYFDFDTNIKVSAFDSSSNNQSVANNSFKAPLSFKLIEGIPGSGVKANFDITNSVMAVADYDVQANMYVYSSYVANGSNTSTPFLSVNQSGTFKECTVTGGIEHKGKDMDATFADFDNDGYQDLFIATTNGILVFKNRGDGSFEKITENIGLNNSNNVTTLLFGDFDQDGDLDLLTGTKSGKMFFRNNGDGTFTENAAAMNLSQDKNPVTHLDFGDWDNDGDIDIFALEENGTIHLINNNRHSNFSDVSANAGLSNPAYKGTAMGIGDYNNDGALDILIAGGEHGKCFLLKSESGQFVADEAASSQLSNYLQGVKIYDISFVDYDNDGHQDIAIAGVNSNTNQQGVKLFHNDEVKGFSDASSLLPPQLLQANKLALADFNFDGDRDIFFSATTGIELARNDGGNFNNFVQVQLTGLSFGSSKNNRTGVGAQVELKAGDLYQVKTVKGPLVEFGVGSRTKLDALRIIWPNGVPQTIVDPTRKQRALEQAQLKGSCPYLFTWDGKQFVFLKDMLWRSALGMPVAINGKDTTYAYKEPSKEWLLIPGEKLKPRNGLYTLKVSEELWEAVYFDKASLVAIDHPDSIDTYVDEKFVAPPYPGKKIYQVANAQLPVSAVDEKGNNVLPKLEKYDFNYVSNFSLTKFQGVAEEHDLILDLGKNVDQNNLMLYMRGWIFPPDASINTALTQTDTYKIQSPSLQVMNKEGKWQTVIKDIGYPMGRDKMVIVDLRNKFLTPDDRRIRIRTTMQIYWDQIFFSTGKTNAPVKSTELKMVNAILDFRGYSESYRKGGPFGPEWVDYYNTSKGQKWRDLTGYYTRYGNVLPLLQEADDEYIICNGGDEVTMDFDAGKLPPLPKGWKRDFLIYSEGWVKDGDLNTAHGQTVAPLPFHAMPSYPYGKNAAYPNDKRHREYQQKYNTREVTTDDFKNAIRLGAYQNRE
;
A
#
# COMPACT_ATOMS: atom_id res chain seq x y z
N MET A 1 34.60 40.76 13.64
CA MET A 1 35.44 41.69 14.44
C MET A 1 36.28 40.85 15.39
N VAL A 2 37.58 41.12 15.40
CA VAL A 2 38.71 40.44 16.08
C VAL A 2 38.55 40.36 17.61
N SER A 3 38.81 39.23 18.28
CA SER A 3 39.94 38.89 19.21
C SER A 3 39.35 38.02 20.34
N LEU A 4 40.01 37.16 21.13
CA LEU A 4 41.39 36.76 21.44
C LEU A 4 41.25 35.56 22.43
N ILE A 5 42.15 34.57 22.45
CA ILE A 5 42.73 34.00 23.69
C ILE A 5 43.92 33.08 23.34
N GLN A 6 44.95 33.22 24.18
CA GLN A 6 46.34 32.87 24.00
C GLN A 6 46.68 31.38 24.22
N ILE A 7 47.61 30.88 23.41
CA ILE A 7 48.39 29.67 23.67
C ILE A 7 49.64 30.05 24.49
N ARG A 8 49.83 29.43 25.67
CA ARG A 8 51.08 29.46 26.44
C ARG A 8 51.99 28.30 26.02
N LYS A 9 53.26 28.64 25.77
CA LYS A 9 54.38 27.74 25.46
C LYS A 9 54.69 26.77 26.61
N PHE A 10 54.97 25.50 26.29
CA PHE A 10 55.76 24.60 27.13
C PHE A 10 57.17 24.42 26.55
N ARG A 11 58.18 24.48 27.44
CA ARG A 11 59.61 24.32 27.17
C ARG A 11 59.98 22.84 26.97
N PHE A 12 60.81 22.57 25.98
CA PHE A 12 61.47 21.28 25.73
C PHE A 12 62.52 20.97 26.81
N ASN A 13 62.54 19.73 27.31
CA ASN A 13 63.56 19.19 28.20
C ASN A 13 64.31 18.03 27.48
N PRO A 14 65.62 18.14 27.19
CA PRO A 14 66.32 17.25 26.27
C PRO A 14 66.67 15.86 26.82
N LEU A 15 66.30 15.54 28.07
CA LEU A 15 66.55 14.23 28.69
C LEU A 15 65.42 13.20 28.43
N ALA A 16 64.22 13.62 28.03
CA ALA A 16 63.13 12.70 27.71
C ALA A 16 63.29 12.04 26.33
N SER A 17 63.98 12.69 25.39
CA SER A 17 64.19 12.18 24.04
C SER A 17 65.22 11.04 23.97
N LEU A 18 66.13 10.93 24.95
CA LEU A 18 67.13 9.86 24.97
C LEU A 18 66.56 8.52 25.46
N LEU A 19 65.53 8.54 26.33
CA LEU A 19 64.88 7.32 26.81
C LEU A 19 63.91 6.73 25.78
N ILE A 20 63.28 7.59 24.97
CA ILE A 20 62.38 7.18 23.87
C ILE A 20 63.19 6.56 22.72
N PHE A 21 64.41 7.05 22.46
CA PHE A 21 65.26 6.47 21.41
C PHE A 21 65.84 5.10 21.79
N LEU A 22 66.12 4.84 23.07
CA LEU A 22 66.62 3.54 23.51
C LEU A 22 65.53 2.44 23.52
N ILE A 23 64.28 2.83 23.77
CA ILE A 23 63.12 1.92 23.66
C ILE A 23 62.80 1.63 22.18
N LEU A 24 63.00 2.60 21.27
CA LEU A 24 62.80 2.39 19.83
C LEU A 24 63.84 1.42 19.22
N VAL A 25 65.08 1.39 19.73
CA VAL A 25 66.14 0.53 19.19
C VAL A 25 66.03 -0.93 19.66
N LEU A 26 65.37 -1.21 20.78
CA LEU A 26 65.06 -2.59 21.20
C LEU A 26 63.81 -3.18 20.53
N VAL A 27 62.97 -2.35 19.87
CA VAL A 27 61.79 -2.81 19.13
C VAL A 27 62.12 -3.20 17.67
N VAL A 28 63.26 -2.78 17.12
CA VAL A 28 63.63 -3.04 15.72
C VAL A 28 64.52 -4.29 15.52
N ALA A 29 65.00 -4.93 16.59
CA ALA A 29 65.88 -6.13 16.51
C ALA A 29 65.19 -7.46 16.90
N GLY A 30 63.85 -7.51 16.87
CA GLY A 30 63.06 -8.72 17.20
C GLY A 30 62.22 -9.30 16.06
N CYS A 31 62.22 -8.71 14.85
CA CYS A 31 61.44 -9.19 13.71
C CYS A 31 62.23 -10.21 12.89
N VAL A 32 62.45 -11.40 13.46
CA VAL A 32 62.56 -12.62 12.66
C VAL A 32 61.13 -13.04 12.34
N SER A 33 60.84 -13.26 11.07
CA SER A 33 59.57 -13.79 10.58
C SER A 33 59.21 -15.09 11.29
N LYS A 34 58.36 -15.00 12.32
CA LYS A 34 57.46 -16.10 12.61
C LYS A 34 56.45 -16.08 11.48
N THR A 35 56.59 -17.01 10.55
CA THR A 35 55.45 -17.54 9.82
C THR A 35 54.35 -17.79 10.85
N LYS A 36 53.31 -16.94 10.87
CA LYS A 36 52.09 -17.25 11.62
C LYS A 36 51.65 -18.63 11.11
N GLU A 37 51.55 -19.59 12.02
CA GLU A 37 50.86 -20.83 11.70
C GLU A 37 49.49 -20.45 11.13
N PRO A 38 49.02 -21.12 10.06
CA PRO A 38 47.66 -20.90 9.58
C PRO A 38 46.71 -21.08 10.77
N ALA A 39 45.80 -20.14 10.95
CA ALA A 39 44.74 -20.27 11.94
C ALA A 39 44.12 -21.66 11.77
N LYS A 40 43.97 -22.42 12.86
CA LYS A 40 43.22 -23.68 12.84
C LYS A 40 41.77 -23.33 12.53
N ILE A 41 41.44 -23.38 11.25
CA ILE A 41 40.09 -23.26 10.73
C ILE A 41 39.36 -24.52 11.20
N GLY A 42 38.29 -24.32 11.99
CA GLY A 42 37.46 -25.42 12.50
C GLY A 42 36.85 -26.24 11.35
N ASN A 43 36.25 -27.39 11.68
CA ASN A 43 35.62 -28.32 10.71
C ASN A 43 34.34 -27.76 10.04
N GLY A 44 34.30 -26.48 9.66
CA GLY A 44 33.18 -25.83 8.97
C GLY A 44 33.50 -25.47 7.51
N ASN A 45 32.47 -25.15 6.73
CA ASN A 45 32.60 -24.59 5.39
C ASN A 45 33.35 -23.24 5.47
N PRO A 46 34.49 -23.05 4.76
CA PRO A 46 35.29 -21.83 4.86
C PRO A 46 34.55 -20.57 4.45
N LYS A 47 33.54 -20.67 3.59
CA LYS A 47 32.74 -19.51 3.20
C LYS A 47 31.88 -19.01 4.36
N ASP A 48 31.18 -19.91 5.05
CA ASP A 48 30.34 -19.59 6.21
C ASP A 48 31.19 -19.03 7.35
N LEU A 49 32.40 -19.57 7.51
CA LEU A 49 33.38 -19.04 8.44
C LEU A 49 33.87 -17.64 8.04
N ALA A 50 34.05 -17.37 6.74
CA ALA A 50 34.40 -16.04 6.26
C ALA A 50 33.32 -15.01 6.62
N LEU A 51 32.05 -15.36 6.40
CA LEU A 51 30.90 -14.54 6.78
C LEU A 51 30.83 -14.33 8.29
N GLN A 52 31.05 -15.39 9.08
CA GLN A 52 31.13 -15.27 10.53
C GLN A 52 32.28 -14.34 10.99
N TYR A 53 33.46 -14.45 10.40
CA TYR A 53 34.58 -13.57 10.78
C TYR A 53 34.29 -12.11 10.44
N LEU A 54 33.65 -11.85 9.30
CA LEU A 54 33.19 -10.50 8.98
C LEU A 54 32.22 -9.97 10.04
N SER A 55 31.37 -10.82 10.61
CA SER A 55 30.37 -10.40 11.61
C SER A 55 30.98 -9.96 12.91
N GLN A 56 32.16 -10.46 13.17
CA GLN A 56 32.97 -10.12 14.33
C GLN A 56 33.99 -9.02 14.01
N ASN A 57 33.89 -8.37 12.84
CA ASN A 57 34.87 -7.41 12.32
C ASN A 57 36.31 -7.98 12.21
N GLN A 58 36.43 -9.29 12.03
CA GLN A 58 37.69 -10.02 11.88
C GLN A 58 38.06 -10.12 10.40
N LEU A 59 38.43 -8.98 9.82
CA LEU A 59 38.57 -8.84 8.37
C LEU A 59 39.72 -9.69 7.78
N ASP A 60 40.80 -9.93 8.53
CA ASP A 60 41.95 -10.73 8.05
C ASP A 60 41.60 -12.23 8.01
N GLU A 61 40.90 -12.70 9.05
CA GLU A 61 40.40 -14.06 9.15
C GLU A 61 39.34 -14.33 8.07
N ALA A 62 38.47 -13.35 7.82
CA ALA A 62 37.49 -13.39 6.74
C ALA A 62 38.13 -13.51 5.35
N GLU A 63 39.17 -12.71 5.07
CA GLU A 63 39.91 -12.80 3.81
C GLU A 63 40.52 -14.19 3.63
N ALA A 64 41.21 -14.71 4.66
CA ALA A 64 41.82 -16.04 4.61
C ALA A 64 40.78 -17.14 4.37
N ALA A 65 39.61 -17.02 5.00
CA ALA A 65 38.52 -17.97 4.88
C ALA A 65 37.86 -17.93 3.48
N PHE A 66 37.63 -16.74 2.90
CA PHE A 66 37.18 -16.64 1.50
C PHE A 66 38.21 -17.16 0.50
N GLN A 67 39.50 -16.87 0.70
CA GLN A 67 40.56 -17.42 -0.15
C GLN A 67 40.60 -18.95 -0.07
N GLN A 68 40.36 -19.52 1.12
CA GLN A 68 40.23 -20.97 1.26
C GLN A 68 38.96 -21.50 0.58
N ALA A 69 37.82 -20.80 0.67
CA ALA A 69 36.59 -21.18 -0.01
C ALA A 69 36.80 -21.27 -1.53
N ILE A 70 37.41 -20.24 -2.13
CA ILE A 70 37.79 -20.22 -3.56
C ILE A 70 38.76 -21.37 -3.89
N LYS A 71 39.68 -21.70 -2.99
CA LYS A 71 40.62 -22.82 -3.20
C LYS A 71 39.92 -24.18 -3.15
N GLN A 72 38.87 -24.32 -2.34
CA GLN A 72 38.09 -25.56 -2.21
C GLN A 72 37.12 -25.75 -3.37
N ASP A 73 36.44 -24.69 -3.80
CA ASP A 73 35.57 -24.68 -4.98
C ASP A 73 35.90 -23.47 -5.88
N PRO A 74 36.86 -23.61 -6.82
CA PRO A 74 37.23 -22.52 -7.71
C PRO A 74 36.12 -22.05 -8.65
N HIS A 75 35.06 -22.84 -8.85
CA HIS A 75 33.92 -22.51 -9.71
C HIS A 75 32.79 -21.79 -8.95
N ASP A 76 32.91 -21.65 -7.63
CA ASP A 76 31.96 -20.92 -6.82
C ASP A 76 32.16 -19.40 -6.95
N THR A 77 31.46 -18.78 -7.90
CA THR A 77 31.53 -17.33 -8.17
C THR A 77 31.12 -16.47 -6.98
N SER A 78 30.33 -17.01 -6.06
CA SER A 78 29.89 -16.27 -4.87
C SER A 78 31.02 -15.92 -3.90
N SER A 79 32.01 -16.82 -3.78
CA SER A 79 33.20 -16.57 -2.97
C SER A 79 34.06 -15.46 -3.59
N TYR A 80 34.06 -15.31 -4.92
CA TYR A 80 34.67 -14.17 -5.61
C TYR A 80 33.92 -12.86 -5.34
N VAL A 81 32.57 -12.88 -5.36
CA VAL A 81 31.74 -11.71 -5.02
C VAL A 81 32.05 -11.24 -3.59
N GLY A 82 32.00 -12.15 -2.61
CA GLY A 82 32.23 -11.84 -1.20
C GLY A 82 33.62 -11.25 -0.94
N LEU A 83 34.67 -11.85 -1.51
CA LEU A 83 36.04 -11.34 -1.36
C LEU A 83 36.27 -10.03 -2.16
N THR A 84 35.61 -9.84 -3.30
CA THR A 84 35.66 -8.57 -4.05
C THR A 84 35.04 -7.44 -3.23
N ARG A 85 33.91 -7.69 -2.56
CA ARG A 85 33.29 -6.74 -1.62
C ARG A 85 34.21 -6.43 -0.44
N LEU A 86 34.91 -7.43 0.09
CA LEU A 86 35.88 -7.24 1.17
C LEU A 86 37.05 -6.35 0.73
N TYR A 87 37.56 -6.54 -0.48
CA TYR A 87 38.59 -5.68 -1.03
C TYR A 87 38.10 -4.26 -1.30
N LEU A 88 36.85 -4.08 -1.76
CA LEU A 88 36.21 -2.76 -1.86
C LEU A 88 36.10 -2.07 -0.50
N LEU A 89 35.67 -2.80 0.54
CA LEU A 89 35.59 -2.30 1.92
C LEU A 89 36.96 -1.84 2.43
N ARG A 90 38.03 -2.58 2.09
CA ARG A 90 39.43 -2.24 2.40
C ARG A 90 40.02 -1.15 1.49
N GLN A 91 39.25 -0.63 0.54
CA GLN A 91 39.69 0.33 -0.48
C GLN A 91 40.85 -0.19 -1.34
N ASN A 92 40.96 -1.52 -1.49
CA ASN A 92 41.97 -2.18 -2.32
C ASN A 92 41.42 -2.46 -3.72
N TYR A 93 41.34 -1.40 -4.53
CA TYR A 93 40.63 -1.43 -5.82
C TYR A 93 41.29 -2.30 -6.89
N ASP A 94 42.62 -2.43 -6.88
CA ASP A 94 43.34 -3.23 -7.89
C ASP A 94 43.15 -4.74 -7.67
N ASP A 95 43.21 -5.19 -6.40
CA ASP A 95 42.93 -6.59 -6.08
C ASP A 95 41.44 -6.91 -6.26
N ALA A 96 40.55 -5.97 -5.92
CA ALA A 96 39.12 -6.10 -6.21
C ALA A 96 38.85 -6.23 -7.71
N GLU A 97 39.48 -5.41 -8.56
CA GLU A 97 39.33 -5.46 -10.01
C GLU A 97 39.83 -6.80 -10.58
N SER A 98 41.02 -7.22 -10.16
CA SER A 98 41.65 -8.48 -10.57
C SER A 98 40.78 -9.67 -10.20
N LEU A 99 40.23 -9.67 -8.99
CA LEU A 99 39.38 -10.73 -8.49
C LEU A 99 38.01 -10.77 -9.19
N ALA A 100 37.38 -9.61 -9.39
CA ALA A 100 36.12 -9.51 -10.11
C ALA A 100 36.25 -10.03 -11.55
N LYS A 101 37.33 -9.67 -12.24
CA LYS A 101 37.65 -10.17 -13.59
C LYS A 101 37.84 -11.68 -13.61
N LYS A 102 38.57 -12.25 -12.66
CA LYS A 102 38.71 -13.72 -12.54
C LYS A 102 37.37 -14.42 -12.31
N GLY A 103 36.50 -13.85 -11.46
CA GLY A 103 35.15 -14.36 -11.28
C GLY A 103 34.32 -14.32 -12.58
N LEU A 104 34.44 -13.24 -13.36
CA LEU A 104 33.76 -13.09 -14.66
C LEU A 104 34.34 -13.98 -15.76
N GLU A 105 35.62 -14.36 -15.70
CA GLU A 105 36.19 -15.38 -16.60
C GLU A 105 35.51 -16.75 -16.40
N LEU A 106 35.10 -17.06 -15.16
CA LEU A 106 34.40 -18.30 -14.80
C LEU A 106 32.91 -18.23 -15.12
N SER A 107 32.27 -17.07 -14.87
CA SER A 107 30.87 -16.84 -15.16
C SER A 107 30.67 -15.45 -15.79
N PRO A 108 30.80 -15.34 -17.13
CA PRO A 108 30.64 -14.07 -17.85
C PRO A 108 29.26 -13.43 -17.72
N GLY A 109 28.26 -14.22 -17.32
CA GLY A 109 26.87 -13.79 -17.12
C GLY A 109 26.55 -13.26 -15.73
N ASN A 110 27.48 -13.34 -14.77
CA ASN A 110 27.25 -12.95 -13.37
C ASN A 110 27.07 -11.43 -13.24
N GLU A 111 25.88 -10.99 -12.82
CA GLU A 111 25.49 -9.58 -12.78
C GLU A 111 26.12 -8.84 -11.59
N ASP A 112 26.20 -9.48 -10.41
CA ASP A 112 26.87 -8.95 -9.22
C ASP A 112 28.32 -8.52 -9.48
N LEU A 113 29.10 -9.41 -10.10
CA LEU A 113 30.50 -9.13 -10.42
C LEU A 113 30.64 -7.99 -11.44
N LYS A 114 29.68 -7.83 -12.35
CA LYS A 114 29.65 -6.70 -13.29
C LYS A 114 29.29 -5.39 -12.58
N LEU A 115 28.30 -5.38 -11.69
CA LEU A 115 27.95 -4.22 -10.87
C LEU A 115 29.13 -3.79 -9.99
N LEU A 116 29.78 -4.75 -9.31
CA LEU A 116 30.99 -4.51 -8.52
C LEU A 116 32.13 -3.95 -9.37
N LEU A 117 32.39 -4.54 -10.55
CA LEU A 117 33.42 -4.05 -11.47
C LEU A 117 33.11 -2.64 -11.98
N ALA A 118 31.84 -2.32 -12.29
CA ALA A 118 31.42 -0.97 -12.64
C ALA A 118 31.68 0.00 -11.49
N LYS A 119 31.35 -0.38 -10.24
CA LYS A 119 31.63 0.44 -9.05
C LYS A 119 33.12 0.65 -8.85
N ILE A 120 33.95 -0.39 -9.05
CA ILE A 120 35.41 -0.29 -9.01
C ILE A 120 35.91 0.71 -10.05
N TYR A 121 35.43 0.64 -11.30
CA TYR A 121 35.78 1.62 -12.33
C TYR A 121 35.36 3.04 -11.95
N THR A 122 34.17 3.24 -11.37
CA THR A 122 33.73 4.54 -10.87
C THR A 122 34.68 5.07 -9.78
N LEU A 123 35.07 4.23 -8.81
CA LEU A 123 36.01 4.61 -7.73
C LEU A 123 37.42 4.90 -8.25
N LYS A 124 37.85 4.24 -9.34
CA LYS A 124 39.10 4.50 -10.06
C LYS A 124 39.02 5.67 -11.03
N ASN A 125 37.89 6.37 -11.11
CA ASN A 125 37.63 7.48 -12.03
C ASN A 125 37.69 7.08 -13.53
N GLU A 126 37.34 5.83 -13.84
CA GLU A 126 37.29 5.25 -15.19
C GLU A 126 35.83 5.22 -15.72
N MET A 127 35.20 6.40 -15.80
CA MET A 127 33.75 6.55 -16.02
C MET A 127 33.22 5.92 -17.31
N ASP A 128 34.00 5.95 -18.40
CA ASP A 128 33.60 5.34 -19.68
C ASP A 128 33.45 3.82 -19.58
N LYS A 129 34.35 3.16 -18.84
CA LYS A 129 34.29 1.71 -18.63
C LYS A 129 33.11 1.34 -17.73
N ALA A 130 32.88 2.11 -16.67
CA ALA A 130 31.72 1.93 -15.79
C ALA A 130 30.40 2.08 -16.58
N SER A 131 30.25 3.17 -17.35
CA SER A 131 29.04 3.42 -18.15
C SER A 131 28.79 2.35 -19.20
N THR A 132 29.83 1.86 -19.88
CA THR A 132 29.72 0.77 -20.86
C THR A 132 29.19 -0.50 -20.20
N LEU A 133 29.78 -0.90 -19.09
CA LEU A 133 29.40 -2.13 -18.38
C LEU A 133 27.97 -2.07 -17.82
N LEU A 134 27.54 -0.91 -17.31
CA LEU A 134 26.17 -0.71 -16.81
C LEU A 134 25.13 -0.72 -17.95
N LYS A 135 25.46 -0.17 -19.11
CA LYS A 135 24.59 -0.24 -20.30
C LYS A 135 24.46 -1.66 -20.82
N GLU A 136 25.54 -2.43 -20.85
CA GLU A 136 25.50 -3.86 -21.18
C GLU A 136 24.61 -4.66 -20.21
N LEU A 137 24.65 -4.32 -18.91
CA LEU A 137 23.75 -4.91 -17.90
C LEU A 137 22.29 -4.62 -18.22
N ILE A 138 21.94 -3.35 -18.48
CA ILE A 138 20.56 -2.94 -18.79
C ILE A 138 20.07 -3.52 -20.11
N GLU A 139 20.94 -3.66 -21.12
CA GLU A 139 20.59 -4.30 -22.39
C GLU A 139 20.22 -5.78 -22.22
N LYS A 140 20.87 -6.46 -21.27
CA LYS A 140 20.57 -7.86 -20.91
C LYS A 140 19.36 -7.96 -19.99
N ASN A 141 19.29 -7.13 -18.96
CA ASN A 141 18.25 -7.08 -17.95
C ASN A 141 17.70 -5.65 -17.83
N GLY A 142 16.64 -5.36 -18.58
CA GLY A 142 16.01 -4.04 -18.60
C GLY A 142 15.33 -3.60 -17.28
N ARG A 143 15.39 -4.45 -16.24
CA ARG A 143 14.82 -4.23 -14.90
C ARG A 143 15.87 -4.06 -13.80
N ASP A 144 17.17 -4.05 -14.12
CA ASP A 144 18.25 -3.84 -13.14
C ASP A 144 18.23 -2.41 -12.58
N VAL A 145 17.63 -2.24 -11.40
CA VAL A 145 17.42 -0.94 -10.75
C VAL A 145 18.74 -0.31 -10.33
N MET A 146 19.69 -1.12 -9.84
CA MET A 146 21.00 -0.64 -9.38
C MET A 146 21.81 -0.09 -10.56
N ALA A 147 21.77 -0.76 -11.71
CA ALA A 147 22.46 -0.28 -12.91
C ALA A 147 21.92 1.08 -13.39
N TYR A 148 20.59 1.26 -13.40
CA TYR A 148 19.99 2.56 -13.72
C TYR A 148 20.37 3.64 -12.71
N TYR A 149 20.36 3.34 -11.41
CA TYR A 149 20.74 4.32 -10.40
C TYR A 149 22.21 4.72 -10.49
N MET A 150 23.13 3.76 -10.65
CA MET A 150 24.55 4.03 -10.86
C MET A 150 24.81 4.87 -12.12
N LEU A 151 24.07 4.64 -13.21
CA LEU A 151 24.14 5.50 -14.39
C LEU A 151 23.63 6.92 -14.11
N ALA A 152 22.58 7.07 -13.30
CA ALA A 152 22.10 8.38 -12.88
C ALA A 152 23.13 9.14 -12.03
N GLU A 153 23.90 8.44 -11.18
CA GLU A 153 25.00 9.05 -10.43
C GLU A 153 26.14 9.50 -11.34
N LEU A 154 26.56 8.64 -12.28
CA LEU A 154 27.60 8.95 -13.28
C LEU A 154 27.23 10.16 -14.14
N ASP A 155 25.96 10.28 -14.52
CA ASP A 155 25.43 11.35 -15.36
C ASP A 155 24.94 12.57 -14.56
N SER A 156 25.33 12.73 -13.29
CA SER A 156 24.92 13.87 -12.45
C SER A 156 25.25 15.27 -13.02
N GLY A 157 26.18 15.36 -13.97
CA GLY A 157 26.47 16.58 -14.75
C GLY A 157 25.63 16.76 -16.03
N ASN A 158 24.87 15.76 -16.44
CA ASN A 158 24.05 15.70 -17.66
C ASN A 158 22.56 15.49 -17.30
N LEU A 159 21.88 16.58 -16.95
CA LEU A 159 20.50 16.56 -16.42
C LEU A 159 19.50 15.76 -17.29
N PRO A 160 19.51 15.84 -18.64
CA PRO A 160 18.63 15.02 -19.47
C PRO A 160 18.80 13.52 -19.25
N SER A 161 20.03 13.01 -19.29
CA SER A 161 20.30 11.58 -19.12
C SER A 161 20.02 11.11 -17.70
N GLN A 162 20.49 11.87 -16.70
CA GLN A 162 20.24 11.57 -15.29
C GLN A 162 18.74 11.43 -14.99
N LYS A 163 17.94 12.37 -15.52
CA LYS A 163 16.47 12.33 -15.36
C LYS A 163 15.86 11.07 -15.96
N ILE A 164 16.29 10.63 -17.15
CA ILE A 164 15.77 9.42 -17.80
C ILE A 164 16.04 8.20 -16.92
N TYR A 165 17.27 8.07 -16.42
CA TYR A 165 17.65 6.96 -15.56
C TYR A 165 16.88 6.97 -14.23
N LEU A 166 16.73 8.14 -13.58
CA LEU A 166 15.95 8.24 -12.34
C LEU A 166 14.46 7.98 -12.51
N LEU A 167 13.85 8.41 -13.63
CA LEU A 167 12.47 8.06 -13.96
C LEU A 167 12.32 6.55 -14.12
N LYS A 168 13.35 5.88 -14.66
CA LYS A 168 13.34 4.42 -14.78
C LYS A 168 13.52 3.72 -13.44
N VAL A 169 14.40 4.22 -12.57
CA VAL A 169 14.50 3.75 -11.17
C VAL A 169 13.15 3.93 -10.46
N GLN A 170 12.51 5.10 -10.56
CA GLN A 170 11.20 5.35 -9.97
C GLN A 170 10.10 4.42 -10.53
N GLN A 171 10.17 4.05 -11.81
CA GLN A 171 9.22 3.10 -12.40
C GLN A 171 9.41 1.68 -11.83
N LEU A 172 10.66 1.24 -11.64
CA LEU A 172 10.99 -0.11 -11.19
C LEU A 172 10.90 -0.27 -9.67
N ALA A 173 11.19 0.80 -8.91
CA ALA A 173 11.12 0.87 -7.45
C ALA A 173 10.20 2.03 -7.01
N PRO A 174 8.87 1.91 -7.22
CA PRO A 174 7.94 3.02 -7.03
C PRO A 174 7.82 3.50 -5.58
N ALA A 175 8.04 2.62 -4.60
CA ALA A 175 8.02 2.96 -3.18
C ALA A 175 9.28 3.73 -2.74
N ASN A 176 10.32 3.80 -3.56
CA ASN A 176 11.60 4.34 -3.16
C ASN A 176 11.62 5.87 -3.16
N ILE A 177 11.87 6.50 -2.01
CA ILE A 177 11.84 7.97 -1.89
C ILE A 177 13.09 8.66 -2.44
N VAL A 178 14.22 7.94 -2.56
CA VAL A 178 15.49 8.49 -3.02
C VAL A 178 15.38 9.09 -4.43
N PRO A 179 14.92 8.37 -5.47
CA PRO A 179 14.77 8.95 -6.79
C PRO A 179 13.73 10.07 -6.83
N LEU A 180 12.69 10.04 -5.99
CA LEU A 180 11.66 11.09 -5.95
C LEU A 180 12.23 12.43 -5.46
N ILE A 181 13.05 12.41 -4.40
CA ILE A 181 13.72 13.62 -3.88
C ILE A 181 14.63 14.21 -4.96
N VAL A 182 15.46 13.38 -5.59
CA VAL A 182 16.39 13.84 -6.65
C VAL A 182 15.64 14.33 -7.88
N LEU A 183 14.57 13.65 -8.31
CA LEU A 183 13.71 14.11 -9.40
C LEU A 183 13.08 15.47 -9.07
N SER A 184 12.60 15.67 -7.83
CA SER A 184 12.05 16.96 -7.40
C SER A 184 13.06 18.09 -7.59
N GLU A 185 14.32 17.89 -7.21
CA GLU A 185 15.39 18.86 -7.44
C GLU A 185 15.67 19.12 -8.91
N LEU A 186 15.79 18.07 -9.73
CA LEU A 186 16.07 18.18 -11.17
C LEU A 186 14.95 18.92 -11.92
N PHE A 187 13.69 18.66 -11.57
CA PHE A 187 12.58 19.38 -12.17
C PHE A 187 12.56 20.85 -11.74
N ALA A 188 12.92 21.18 -10.49
CA ALA A 188 13.08 22.57 -10.08
C ALA A 188 14.22 23.28 -10.84
N GLN A 189 15.36 22.61 -11.04
CA GLN A 189 16.50 23.14 -11.80
C GLN A 189 16.16 23.42 -13.26
N THR A 190 15.29 22.61 -13.86
CA THR A 190 14.81 22.77 -15.24
C THR A 190 13.59 23.70 -15.37
N GLY A 191 13.12 24.30 -14.27
CA GLY A 191 11.98 25.21 -14.24
C GLY A 191 10.60 24.52 -14.34
N ASN A 192 10.55 23.20 -14.25
CA ASN A 192 9.33 22.39 -14.31
C ASN A 192 8.69 22.26 -12.92
N THR A 193 8.17 23.37 -12.39
CA THR A 193 7.67 23.47 -11.01
C THR A 193 6.61 22.45 -10.65
N ASP A 194 5.63 22.17 -11.53
CA ASP A 194 4.57 21.19 -11.24
C ASP A 194 5.10 19.76 -11.09
N SER A 195 6.07 19.37 -11.91
CA SER A 195 6.73 18.06 -11.75
C SER A 195 7.53 18.01 -10.46
N SER A 196 8.27 19.08 -10.15
CA SER A 196 9.00 19.17 -8.88
C SER A 196 8.06 19.06 -7.66
N LEU A 197 6.93 19.76 -7.70
CA LEU A 197 5.88 19.73 -6.68
C LEU A 197 5.28 18.33 -6.53
N TYR A 198 4.95 17.67 -7.63
CA TYR A 198 4.42 16.32 -7.64
C TYR A 198 5.36 15.33 -6.95
N TYR A 199 6.64 15.31 -7.34
CA TYR A 199 7.61 14.39 -6.74
C TYR A 199 7.86 14.71 -5.26
N LEU A 200 7.89 15.98 -4.86
CA LEU A 200 8.00 16.37 -3.45
C LEU A 200 6.79 15.88 -2.64
N GLN A 201 5.57 16.07 -3.16
CA GLN A 201 4.35 15.58 -2.52
C GLN A 201 4.34 14.04 -2.44
N SER A 202 4.80 13.33 -3.47
CA SER A 202 4.91 11.87 -3.47
C SER A 202 5.83 11.35 -2.35
N VAL A 203 6.92 12.07 -2.03
CA VAL A 203 7.75 11.73 -0.86
C VAL A 203 6.92 11.78 0.42
N LYS A 204 6.11 12.83 0.62
CA LYS A 204 5.22 12.94 1.79
C LYS A 204 4.14 11.85 1.83
N LYS A 205 3.66 11.38 0.68
CA LYS A 205 2.66 10.29 0.64
C LYS A 205 3.23 8.95 1.08
N ILE A 206 4.52 8.70 0.82
CA ILE A 206 5.22 7.45 1.15
C ILE A 206 5.84 7.52 2.55
N ALA A 207 6.40 8.68 2.92
CA ALA A 207 7.02 8.97 4.21
C ALA A 207 6.23 10.13 4.87
N PRO A 208 5.14 9.82 5.59
CA PRO A 208 4.24 10.81 6.14
C PRO A 208 4.84 11.54 7.36
N ALA A 209 5.74 10.91 8.11
CA ALA A 209 6.46 11.55 9.21
C ALA A 209 7.82 12.07 8.75
N PHE A 210 8.20 13.26 9.23
CA PHE A 210 9.53 13.82 9.05
C PHE A 210 10.03 14.34 10.40
N SER A 211 11.36 14.36 10.58
CA SER A 211 11.96 15.10 11.69
C SER A 211 11.53 16.58 11.66
N GLY A 212 11.49 17.25 12.81
CA GLY A 212 11.03 18.64 12.88
C GLY A 212 11.80 19.60 11.95
N ALA A 213 13.10 19.38 11.75
CA ALA A 213 13.91 20.16 10.81
C ALA A 213 13.57 19.85 9.34
N ALA A 214 13.40 18.57 9.00
CA ALA A 214 13.03 18.14 7.65
C ALA A 214 11.62 18.62 7.28
N ASP A 215 10.66 18.56 8.20
CA ASP A 215 9.30 19.07 7.99
C ASP A 215 9.28 20.58 7.68
N ILE A 216 10.09 21.38 8.40
CA ILE A 216 10.24 22.80 8.12
C ILE A 216 10.82 23.03 6.71
N ALA A 217 11.85 22.26 6.33
CA ALA A 217 12.46 22.37 5.00
C ALA A 217 11.48 21.94 3.88
N TYR A 218 10.73 20.87 4.10
CA TYR A 218 9.65 20.41 3.23
C TYR A 218 8.59 21.49 3.03
N LYS A 219 8.03 22.04 4.11
CA LYS A 219 6.98 23.08 4.05
C LYS A 219 7.46 24.34 3.32
N LYS A 220 8.71 24.74 3.53
CA LYS A 220 9.30 25.88 2.80
C LYS A 220 9.49 25.57 1.31
N SER A 221 9.96 24.37 0.98
CA SER A 221 10.12 23.92 -0.42
C SER A 221 8.77 23.87 -1.13
N LEU A 222 7.77 23.28 -0.48
CA LEU A 222 6.38 23.22 -0.94
C LEU A 222 5.82 24.61 -1.22
N ALA A 223 5.97 25.55 -0.27
CA ALA A 223 5.50 26.93 -0.45
C ALA A 223 6.18 27.64 -1.62
N ALA A 224 7.50 27.48 -1.78
CA ALA A 224 8.24 28.07 -2.91
C ALA A 224 7.79 27.50 -4.26
N LEU A 225 7.55 26.18 -4.35
CA LEU A 225 7.04 25.54 -5.56
C LEU A 225 5.60 25.95 -5.86
N GLN A 226 4.72 26.00 -4.86
CA GLN A 226 3.34 26.48 -5.03
C GLN A 226 3.27 27.94 -5.50
N SER A 227 4.22 28.77 -5.07
CA SER A 227 4.37 30.15 -5.55
C SER A 227 5.12 30.29 -6.89
N ASN A 228 5.41 29.18 -7.57
CA ASN A 228 6.17 29.14 -8.82
C ASN A 228 7.54 29.85 -8.74
N GLN A 229 8.28 29.61 -7.66
CA GLN A 229 9.62 30.16 -7.39
C GLN A 229 10.69 29.04 -7.40
N PRO A 230 10.97 28.42 -8.56
CA PRO A 230 11.87 27.26 -8.64
C PRO A 230 13.28 27.57 -8.14
N GLN A 231 13.80 28.79 -8.36
CA GLN A 231 15.14 29.17 -7.89
C GLN A 231 15.25 29.21 -6.36
N GLN A 232 14.19 29.67 -5.67
CA GLN A 232 14.14 29.63 -4.21
C GLN A 232 13.96 28.19 -3.71
N ALA A 233 13.16 27.39 -4.42
CA ALA A 233 12.90 26.00 -4.07
C ALA A 233 14.17 25.14 -4.12
N ILE A 234 15.08 25.32 -5.08
CA ILE A 234 16.29 24.49 -5.23
C ILE A 234 17.12 24.42 -3.94
N ALA A 235 17.37 25.56 -3.28
CA ALA A 235 18.17 25.57 -2.06
C ALA A 235 17.46 24.88 -0.88
N LEU A 236 16.14 25.03 -0.81
CA LEU A 236 15.30 24.44 0.24
C LEU A 236 15.13 22.93 0.04
N LEU A 237 15.00 22.48 -1.22
CA LEU A 237 14.93 21.06 -1.59
C LEU A 237 16.23 20.36 -1.24
N LYS A 238 17.39 20.96 -1.53
CA LYS A 238 18.70 20.42 -1.12
C LYS A 238 18.84 20.32 0.40
N GLN A 239 18.37 21.34 1.12
CA GLN A 239 18.34 21.28 2.58
C GLN A 239 17.45 20.14 3.08
N PHE A 240 16.26 19.97 2.48
CA PHE A 240 15.37 18.86 2.78
C PHE A 240 16.03 17.51 2.47
N HIS A 241 16.66 17.36 1.32
CA HIS A 241 17.38 16.14 0.92
C HIS A 241 18.47 15.77 1.92
N GLU A 242 19.35 16.70 2.32
CA GLU A 242 20.38 16.41 3.33
C GLU A 242 19.81 15.97 4.68
N LEU A 243 18.66 16.53 5.09
CA LEU A 243 17.97 16.14 6.31
C LEU A 243 17.24 14.80 6.18
N MET A 244 16.85 14.40 4.96
CA MET A 244 16.27 13.08 4.71
C MET A 244 17.31 11.96 4.72
N LYS A 245 18.58 12.25 4.39
CA LYS A 245 19.66 11.23 4.40
C LYS A 245 19.89 10.55 5.76
N ILE A 246 19.42 11.16 6.85
CA ILE A 246 19.49 10.60 8.20
C ILE A 246 18.20 9.86 8.61
N SER A 247 17.18 9.82 7.76
CA SER A 247 15.90 9.17 8.07
C SER A 247 15.94 7.66 7.77
N PRO A 248 15.16 6.85 8.50
CA PRO A 248 14.91 5.44 8.22
C PRO A 248 14.67 5.14 6.73
N GLU A 249 13.68 5.83 6.17
CA GLU A 249 13.12 5.59 4.84
C GLU A 249 14.10 5.90 3.70
N TYR A 250 15.02 6.85 3.92
CA TYR A 250 16.05 7.16 2.94
C TYR A 250 17.15 6.08 2.94
N GLY A 251 17.58 5.60 4.11
CA GLY A 251 18.54 4.50 4.23
C GLY A 251 18.01 3.23 3.57
N THR A 252 16.79 2.85 3.92
CA THR A 252 16.01 1.79 3.25
C THR A 252 16.01 1.93 1.73
N GLY A 253 15.72 3.13 1.24
CA GLY A 253 15.68 3.38 -0.19
C GLY A 253 17.05 3.20 -0.86
N LEU A 254 18.15 3.49 -0.16
CA LEU A 254 19.49 3.21 -0.70
C LEU A 254 19.78 1.72 -0.76
N ASP A 255 19.41 0.94 0.25
CA ASP A 255 19.67 -0.51 0.27
C ASP A 255 18.96 -1.26 -0.87
N GLU A 256 17.87 -0.71 -1.41
CA GLU A 256 17.16 -1.25 -2.59
C GLU A 256 17.83 -0.93 -3.94
N ILE A 257 18.62 0.15 -4.04
CA ILE A 257 19.09 0.70 -5.33
C ILE A 257 20.62 0.87 -5.41
N GLU A 258 21.32 0.73 -4.30
CA GLU A 258 22.77 0.67 -4.23
C GLU A 258 23.25 -0.77 -4.07
N ILE A 259 24.50 -1.03 -4.48
CA ILE A 259 25.17 -2.28 -4.15
C ILE A 259 25.25 -2.39 -2.62
N PRO A 260 24.76 -3.50 -2.02
CA PRO A 260 24.77 -3.69 -0.57
C PRO A 260 26.15 -3.41 0.03
N LYS A 261 26.18 -2.56 1.06
CA LYS A 261 27.43 -2.19 1.72
C LYS A 261 27.87 -3.31 2.64
N MET A 262 29.11 -3.75 2.46
CA MET A 262 29.73 -4.67 3.40
C MET A 262 30.16 -3.88 4.64
N VAL A 263 29.40 -3.92 5.73
CA VAL A 263 29.73 -3.22 6.99
C VAL A 263 30.12 -4.25 8.06
N ALA A 264 31.13 -3.94 8.87
CA ALA A 264 31.52 -4.82 9.96
C ALA A 264 30.43 -4.90 11.03
N GLY A 265 29.98 -6.11 11.40
CA GLY A 265 28.82 -6.30 12.28
C GLY A 265 27.46 -6.13 11.59
N TYR A 266 27.43 -6.06 10.26
CA TYR A 266 26.23 -5.92 9.42
C TYR A 266 26.28 -7.02 8.36
N PHE A 267 25.26 -7.89 8.33
CA PHE A 267 25.14 -8.95 7.34
C PHE A 267 23.92 -8.69 6.47
N ASP A 268 24.02 -7.73 5.56
CA ASP A 268 23.19 -7.80 4.35
C ASP A 268 23.96 -8.63 3.32
N PHE A 269 23.72 -9.94 3.33
CA PHE A 269 23.95 -10.73 2.13
C PHE A 269 22.61 -11.08 1.53
N ASP A 270 22.36 -10.50 0.37
CA ASP A 270 21.85 -11.31 -0.73
C ASP A 270 22.69 -12.60 -0.82
N THR A 271 22.03 -13.70 -0.47
CA THR A 271 22.58 -14.98 -0.02
C THR A 271 23.19 -15.80 -1.17
N ASN A 272 24.26 -15.34 -1.78
CA ASN A 272 24.94 -16.14 -2.80
C ASN A 272 25.62 -17.41 -2.23
N ILE A 273 25.26 -17.96 -1.05
CA ILE A 273 25.47 -19.37 -0.68
C ILE A 273 24.44 -20.22 -1.43
N LYS A 274 24.66 -20.47 -2.73
CA LYS A 274 23.85 -21.37 -3.59
C LYS A 274 22.37 -21.50 -3.17
N VAL A 275 21.69 -20.37 -3.10
CA VAL A 275 20.26 -20.31 -3.35
C VAL A 275 20.16 -20.38 -4.88
N SER A 276 19.54 -21.42 -5.42
CA SER A 276 19.47 -21.63 -6.87
C SER A 276 18.66 -20.50 -7.51
N ALA A 277 19.35 -19.40 -7.83
CA ALA A 277 19.02 -18.21 -8.60
C ALA A 277 17.66 -17.51 -8.40
N PHE A 278 17.74 -16.22 -8.04
CA PHE A 278 16.70 -15.21 -8.29
C PHE A 278 17.27 -13.83 -8.66
N ASP A 279 17.88 -13.74 -9.84
CA ASP A 279 17.71 -12.63 -10.79
C ASP A 279 18.01 -13.15 -12.22
N SER A 280 17.41 -12.51 -13.22
CA SER A 280 16.95 -13.04 -14.52
C SER A 280 17.83 -13.98 -15.39
N SER A 281 17.12 -14.90 -16.09
CA SER A 281 17.47 -15.56 -17.37
C SER A 281 18.62 -16.60 -17.42
N SER A 282 18.43 -17.79 -16.85
CA SER A 282 19.05 -18.99 -17.43
C SER A 282 18.29 -20.29 -17.14
N ASN A 283 18.36 -21.20 -18.12
CA ASN A 283 17.52 -22.37 -18.36
C ASN A 283 17.45 -23.44 -17.25
N ASN A 284 16.22 -23.98 -17.11
CA ASN A 284 15.84 -25.39 -16.91
C ASN A 284 16.90 -26.32 -16.31
N GLN A 285 16.82 -26.63 -15.02
CA GLN A 285 16.91 -28.01 -14.53
C GLN A 285 16.06 -28.21 -13.27
N SER A 286 15.16 -29.19 -13.35
CA SER A 286 14.45 -29.79 -12.23
C SER A 286 15.43 -30.47 -11.28
N VAL A 287 15.54 -30.01 -10.04
CA VAL A 287 16.14 -30.78 -8.96
C VAL A 287 15.01 -31.30 -8.08
N ALA A 288 14.52 -32.49 -8.44
CA ALA A 288 13.72 -33.30 -7.53
C ALA A 288 14.66 -33.95 -6.51
N ASN A 289 14.52 -33.59 -5.23
CA ASN A 289 14.54 -34.52 -4.09
C ASN A 289 14.43 -33.76 -2.75
N ASN A 290 13.30 -33.96 -2.08
CA ASN A 290 13.07 -33.69 -0.66
C ASN A 290 14.01 -34.57 0.19
N SER A 291 14.92 -33.94 0.92
CA SER A 291 15.40 -34.37 2.25
C SER A 291 16.57 -33.48 2.66
N PHE A 292 16.45 -32.89 3.86
CA PHE A 292 17.50 -32.27 4.66
C PHE A 292 18.92 -32.70 4.25
N LYS A 293 19.68 -31.80 3.62
CA LYS A 293 21.09 -32.04 3.24
C LYS A 293 22.05 -30.93 3.63
N ALA A 294 21.61 -29.94 4.41
CA ALA A 294 22.44 -28.87 4.93
C ALA A 294 22.37 -28.83 6.47
N PRO A 295 23.39 -28.30 7.17
CA PRO A 295 23.40 -28.27 8.63
C PRO A 295 22.47 -27.18 9.16
N LEU A 296 21.15 -27.43 9.12
CA LEU A 296 20.15 -26.59 9.77
C LEU A 296 20.23 -26.77 11.29
N SER A 297 20.25 -25.68 12.04
CA SER A 297 20.22 -25.72 13.51
C SER A 297 19.76 -24.40 14.09
N PHE A 298 19.12 -24.43 15.26
CA PHE A 298 18.89 -23.20 16.01
C PHE A 298 20.01 -22.96 17.02
N LYS A 299 20.52 -21.73 17.07
CA LYS A 299 21.50 -21.28 18.05
C LYS A 299 20.88 -20.30 19.03
N LEU A 300 21.13 -20.54 20.31
CA LEU A 300 20.67 -19.63 21.35
C LEU A 300 21.52 -18.35 21.35
N ILE A 301 20.85 -17.21 21.22
CA ILE A 301 21.44 -15.88 21.42
C ILE A 301 21.11 -15.41 22.83
N GLU A 302 22.14 -15.33 23.68
CA GLU A 302 22.03 -14.84 25.05
C GLU A 302 22.30 -13.33 25.13
N GLY A 303 21.84 -12.69 26.21
CA GLY A 303 22.28 -11.33 26.56
C GLY A 303 21.51 -10.21 25.88
N ILE A 304 20.25 -10.44 25.46
CA ILE A 304 19.34 -9.34 25.11
C ILE A 304 19.23 -8.43 26.36
N PRO A 305 19.60 -7.15 26.30
CA PRO A 305 19.51 -6.22 27.41
C PRO A 305 18.11 -6.24 28.02
N GLY A 306 18.07 -6.37 29.35
CA GLY A 306 16.83 -6.46 30.09
C GLY A 306 16.11 -7.81 30.02
N SER A 307 16.53 -8.77 29.19
CA SER A 307 15.82 -10.05 29.09
C SER A 307 16.15 -11.04 30.20
N GLY A 308 17.34 -10.93 30.81
CA GLY A 308 17.82 -11.91 31.79
C GLY A 308 17.16 -11.77 33.15
N VAL A 309 16.52 -12.83 33.63
CA VAL A 309 16.08 -12.92 35.03
C VAL A 309 17.23 -13.46 35.87
N LYS A 310 17.69 -12.69 36.88
CA LYS A 310 18.71 -13.19 37.82
C LYS A 310 18.22 -14.48 38.45
N ALA A 311 19.01 -15.56 38.33
CA ALA A 311 18.75 -16.84 38.98
C ALA A 311 18.40 -16.60 40.46
N ASN A 312 17.10 -16.69 40.81
CA ASN A 312 16.47 -16.65 42.15
C ASN A 312 15.03 -16.07 42.16
N PHE A 313 14.47 -15.61 41.04
CA PHE A 313 13.06 -15.23 40.98
C PHE A 313 12.21 -16.33 40.34
N ASP A 314 11.29 -16.92 41.10
CA ASP A 314 10.17 -17.68 40.53
C ASP A 314 9.30 -16.69 39.72
N ILE A 315 9.31 -16.79 38.38
CA ILE A 315 8.46 -15.95 37.51
C ILE A 315 7.05 -16.54 37.48
N THR A 316 6.04 -15.70 37.69
CA THR A 316 4.62 -16.11 37.66
C THR A 316 3.90 -15.71 36.38
N ASN A 317 4.39 -14.69 35.69
CA ASN A 317 3.89 -14.25 34.39
C ASN A 317 5.00 -13.56 33.58
N SER A 318 4.91 -13.64 32.26
CA SER A 318 5.82 -12.96 31.33
C SER A 318 5.06 -12.49 30.10
N VAL A 319 5.37 -11.30 29.61
CA VAL A 319 4.81 -10.73 28.37
C VAL A 319 5.95 -10.41 27.41
N MET A 320 5.70 -10.57 26.11
CA MET A 320 6.67 -10.28 25.05
C MET A 320 5.95 -9.73 23.82
N ALA A 321 6.55 -8.75 23.16
CA ALA A 321 6.14 -8.28 21.85
C ALA A 321 7.38 -8.00 21.00
N VAL A 322 7.31 -8.31 19.71
CA VAL A 322 8.39 -8.03 18.75
C VAL A 322 7.79 -7.21 17.61
N ALA A 323 8.42 -6.09 17.29
CA ALA A 323 8.19 -5.35 16.05
C ALA A 323 9.42 -5.51 15.18
N ASP A 324 9.28 -6.33 14.15
CA ASP A 324 10.23 -6.41 13.06
C ASP A 324 9.99 -5.20 12.14
N TYR A 325 10.79 -4.15 12.36
CA TYR A 325 10.68 -2.88 11.64
C TYR A 325 11.96 -2.58 10.84
N ASP A 326 11.70 -1.94 9.71
CA ASP A 326 12.61 -1.29 8.77
C ASP A 326 13.80 -2.03 8.17
N VAL A 327 14.07 -1.54 6.97
CA VAL A 327 15.16 -1.85 6.05
C VAL A 327 16.44 -1.11 6.50
N GLN A 328 16.58 -0.75 7.79
CA GLN A 328 17.85 -0.44 8.46
C GLN A 328 18.23 -1.50 9.50
N ALA A 329 17.45 -2.58 9.58
CA ALA A 329 17.61 -3.66 10.53
C ALA A 329 17.30 -3.29 12.00
N ASN A 330 16.32 -2.40 12.25
CA ASN A 330 15.88 -2.02 13.61
C ASN A 330 14.65 -2.82 14.08
N MET A 331 14.87 -3.96 14.73
CA MET A 331 13.77 -4.73 15.35
C MET A 331 13.61 -4.33 16.84
N TYR A 332 12.40 -3.97 17.26
CA TYR A 332 12.10 -3.66 18.66
C TYR A 332 11.59 -4.89 19.41
N VAL A 333 12.03 -5.07 20.65
CA VAL A 333 11.59 -6.15 21.54
C VAL A 333 11.17 -5.55 22.86
N TYR A 334 9.88 -5.71 23.18
CA TYR A 334 9.36 -5.48 24.52
C TYR A 334 9.30 -6.79 25.29
N SER A 335 9.68 -6.76 26.56
CA SER A 335 9.46 -7.88 27.47
C SER A 335 9.18 -7.41 28.88
N SER A 336 8.43 -8.19 29.64
CA SER A 336 8.25 -7.93 31.07
C SER A 336 8.02 -9.19 31.88
N TYR A 337 8.34 -9.12 33.17
CA TYR A 337 8.24 -10.26 34.08
C TYR A 337 7.59 -9.89 35.40
N VAL A 338 6.79 -10.82 35.93
CA VAL A 338 6.19 -10.71 37.26
C VAL A 338 6.83 -11.74 38.19
N ALA A 339 7.68 -11.27 39.09
CA ALA A 339 8.25 -12.08 40.16
C ALA A 339 7.16 -12.60 41.12
N ASN A 340 7.37 -13.80 41.67
CA ASN A 340 6.48 -14.39 42.68
C ASN A 340 6.33 -13.45 43.89
N GLY A 341 5.08 -13.21 44.30
CA GLY A 341 4.72 -12.24 45.35
C GLY A 341 4.67 -10.77 44.90
N SER A 342 5.07 -10.44 43.66
CA SER A 342 4.91 -9.10 43.09
C SER A 342 3.52 -8.90 42.48
N ASN A 343 3.04 -7.66 42.55
CA ASN A 343 1.85 -7.20 41.83
C ASN A 343 2.19 -6.19 40.72
N THR A 344 3.45 -6.13 40.32
CA THR A 344 3.94 -5.21 39.29
C THR A 344 4.98 -5.89 38.41
N SER A 345 4.88 -5.65 37.11
CA SER A 345 5.85 -6.13 36.12
C SER A 345 7.14 -5.33 36.17
N THR A 346 8.25 -5.98 35.82
CA THR A 346 9.51 -5.29 35.49
C THR A 346 9.66 -5.26 33.97
N PRO A 347 9.45 -4.11 33.30
CA PRO A 347 9.43 -4.00 31.85
C PRO A 347 10.80 -3.62 31.26
N PHE A 348 11.06 -4.09 30.04
CA PHE A 348 12.26 -3.81 29.27
C PHE A 348 11.88 -3.57 27.80
N LEU A 349 12.49 -2.56 27.20
CA LEU A 349 12.32 -2.24 25.78
C LEU A 349 13.70 -2.09 25.15
N SER A 350 13.97 -2.92 24.15
CA SER A 350 15.25 -2.99 23.46
C SER A 350 15.07 -2.83 21.96
N VAL A 351 16.07 -2.28 21.30
CA VAL A 351 16.20 -2.20 19.84
C VAL A 351 17.38 -3.06 19.43
N ASN A 352 17.13 -4.01 18.53
CA ASN A 352 18.15 -4.68 17.75
C ASN A 352 18.60 -3.75 16.65
N GLN A 353 19.90 -3.50 16.53
CA GLN A 353 20.48 -2.81 15.38
C GLN A 353 21.54 -3.73 14.80
N SER A 354 21.24 -4.35 13.66
CA SER A 354 22.18 -5.23 12.95
C SER A 354 22.70 -6.40 13.83
N GLY A 355 21.79 -7.11 14.48
CA GLY A 355 22.09 -8.26 15.33
C GLY A 355 22.62 -7.93 16.73
N THR A 356 22.67 -6.65 17.11
CA THR A 356 23.07 -6.21 18.47
C THR A 356 21.95 -5.46 19.16
N PHE A 357 21.55 -5.92 20.34
CA PHE A 357 20.52 -5.25 21.12
C PHE A 357 21.06 -4.14 22.03
N LYS A 358 20.28 -3.06 22.19
CA LYS A 358 20.48 -1.96 23.13
C LYS A 358 19.15 -1.57 23.77
N GLU A 359 19.17 -1.05 25.00
CA GLU A 359 17.96 -0.49 25.61
C GLU A 359 17.51 0.78 24.89
N CYS A 360 16.20 0.92 24.68
CA CYS A 360 15.60 2.11 24.09
C CYS A 360 15.56 3.27 25.10
N THR A 361 15.67 4.50 24.59
CA THR A 361 15.42 5.69 25.40
C THR A 361 13.91 5.94 25.47
N VAL A 362 13.33 5.96 26.68
CA VAL A 362 11.88 6.18 26.88
C VAL A 362 11.63 7.44 27.69
N THR A 363 11.13 8.49 27.03
CA THR A 363 10.68 9.73 27.69
C THR A 363 9.45 9.44 28.54
N GLY A 364 9.52 9.81 29.83
CA GLY A 364 8.50 9.48 30.82
C GLY A 364 8.71 8.12 31.53
N GLY A 365 9.69 7.33 31.09
CA GLY A 365 10.04 6.03 31.66
C GLY A 365 9.10 4.89 31.26
N ILE A 366 9.65 3.69 31.07
CA ILE A 366 8.89 2.47 30.75
C ILE A 366 8.22 1.83 31.99
N GLU A 367 8.75 2.13 33.18
CA GLU A 367 8.26 1.65 34.47
C GLU A 367 6.82 2.08 34.76
N HIS A 368 6.01 1.17 35.31
CA HIS A 368 4.61 1.43 35.62
C HIS A 368 4.08 0.50 36.72
N LYS A 369 2.83 0.70 37.14
CA LYS A 369 2.16 -0.11 38.17
C LYS A 369 1.19 -1.11 37.53
N GLY A 370 1.06 -2.28 38.14
CA GLY A 370 0.16 -3.35 37.67
C GLY A 370 0.92 -4.45 36.96
N LYS A 371 0.23 -5.57 36.71
CA LYS A 371 0.79 -6.70 35.97
C LYS A 371 0.47 -6.54 34.50
N ASP A 372 1.41 -6.88 33.65
CA ASP A 372 1.24 -6.89 32.21
C ASP A 372 0.53 -8.19 31.87
N MET A 373 -0.45 -8.07 30.99
CA MET A 373 -1.27 -9.17 30.53
C MET A 373 -0.93 -9.51 29.08
N ASP A 374 -0.68 -8.49 28.26
CA ASP A 374 -0.29 -8.61 26.86
C ASP A 374 0.44 -7.34 26.39
N ALA A 375 1.17 -7.43 25.29
CA ALA A 375 1.77 -6.27 24.63
C ALA A 375 1.82 -6.49 23.12
N THR A 376 1.71 -5.43 22.35
CA THR A 376 1.81 -5.47 20.89
C THR A 376 2.35 -4.16 20.34
N PHE A 377 2.84 -4.21 19.12
CA PHE A 377 3.28 -3.05 18.37
C PHE A 377 2.31 -2.77 17.21
N ALA A 378 1.96 -1.50 17.00
CA ALA A 378 1.11 -1.07 15.90
C ALA A 378 1.40 0.39 15.51
N ASP A 379 1.39 0.71 14.22
CA ASP A 379 1.44 2.07 13.68
C ASP A 379 0.02 2.67 13.72
N PHE A 380 -0.42 3.08 14.91
CA PHE A 380 -1.82 3.48 15.13
C PHE A 380 -2.14 4.87 14.58
N ASP A 381 -1.14 5.74 14.41
CA ASP A 381 -1.34 7.08 13.84
C ASP A 381 -0.89 7.20 12.38
N ASN A 382 -0.54 6.07 11.77
CA ASN A 382 -0.23 5.91 10.35
C ASN A 382 0.97 6.79 9.92
N ASP A 383 1.89 7.05 10.86
CA ASP A 383 3.08 7.88 10.67
C ASP A 383 4.29 7.09 10.14
N GLY A 384 4.13 5.77 10.09
CA GLY A 384 5.11 4.82 9.62
C GLY A 384 5.75 4.04 10.75
N TYR A 385 5.82 4.56 11.97
CA TYR A 385 6.55 3.93 13.06
C TYR A 385 5.63 3.08 13.94
N GLN A 386 6.10 1.89 14.32
CA GLN A 386 5.33 1.01 15.19
C GLN A 386 5.39 1.50 16.65
N ASP A 387 4.24 1.80 17.23
CA ASP A 387 4.09 2.24 18.63
C ASP A 387 3.81 1.06 19.56
N LEU A 388 4.23 1.15 20.81
CA LEU A 388 4.09 0.06 21.78
C LEU A 388 2.84 0.24 22.64
N PHE A 389 1.98 -0.78 22.65
CA PHE A 389 0.81 -0.90 23.49
C PHE A 389 1.02 -2.01 24.52
N ILE A 390 0.77 -1.71 25.80
CA ILE A 390 0.89 -2.68 26.90
C ILE A 390 -0.44 -2.74 27.65
N ALA A 391 -1.09 -3.90 27.60
CA ALA A 391 -2.25 -4.18 28.43
C ALA A 391 -1.81 -4.54 29.85
N THR A 392 -2.31 -3.80 30.84
CA THR A 392 -2.02 -4.06 32.25
C THR A 392 -3.31 -4.31 33.03
N THR A 393 -3.17 -4.83 34.26
CA THR A 393 -4.29 -4.91 35.21
C THR A 393 -4.92 -3.56 35.53
N ASN A 394 -4.27 -2.44 35.18
CA ASN A 394 -4.73 -1.08 35.45
C ASN A 394 -5.14 -0.30 34.17
N GLY A 395 -5.24 -0.98 33.03
CA GLY A 395 -5.54 -0.35 31.74
C GLY A 395 -4.42 -0.49 30.72
N ILE A 396 -4.63 0.08 29.54
CA ILE A 396 -3.65 0.07 28.44
C ILE A 396 -2.71 1.27 28.56
N LEU A 397 -1.41 1.03 28.43
CA LEU A 397 -0.37 2.05 28.30
C LEU A 397 0.10 2.12 26.85
N VAL A 398 0.36 3.34 26.37
CA VAL A 398 0.81 3.59 24.99
C VAL A 398 2.10 4.38 24.98
N PHE A 399 3.05 3.93 24.17
CA PHE A 399 4.35 4.56 23.99
C PHE A 399 4.57 4.83 22.50
N LYS A 400 4.56 6.11 22.14
CA LYS A 400 4.75 6.56 20.77
C LYS A 400 6.22 6.45 20.38
N ASN A 401 6.51 5.79 19.26
CA ASN A 401 7.82 5.74 18.62
C ASN A 401 8.10 7.08 17.92
N ARG A 402 9.31 7.62 18.11
CA ARG A 402 9.72 8.89 17.48
C ARG A 402 10.46 8.70 16.15
N GLY A 403 10.66 7.45 15.73
CA GLY A 403 11.35 7.09 14.48
C GLY A 403 12.88 7.19 14.55
N ASP A 404 13.43 7.58 15.71
CA ASP A 404 14.87 7.72 15.96
C ASP A 404 15.41 6.70 16.99
N GLY A 405 14.63 5.66 17.28
CA GLY A 405 14.93 4.66 18.30
C GLY A 405 14.55 5.08 19.73
N SER A 406 13.93 6.25 19.90
CA SER A 406 13.34 6.68 21.18
C SER A 406 11.82 6.55 21.20
N PHE A 407 11.28 6.37 22.40
CA PHE A 407 9.84 6.28 22.67
C PHE A 407 9.39 7.35 23.65
N GLU A 408 8.12 7.72 23.58
CA GLU A 408 7.49 8.65 24.52
C GLU A 408 6.18 8.10 25.06
N LYS A 409 6.03 8.08 26.39
CA LYS A 409 4.79 7.67 27.03
C LYS A 409 3.68 8.69 26.76
N ILE A 410 2.58 8.24 26.15
CA ILE A 410 1.39 9.05 25.97
C ILE A 410 0.69 9.20 27.33
N THR A 411 0.54 10.44 27.79
CA THR A 411 -0.15 10.76 29.07
C THR A 411 -1.52 11.39 28.87
N GLU A 412 -1.82 11.83 27.65
CA GLU A 412 -3.13 12.38 27.30
C GLU A 412 -4.18 11.29 27.16
N ASN A 413 -5.44 11.65 27.39
CA ASN A 413 -6.54 10.71 27.20
C ASN A 413 -6.84 10.57 25.71
N ILE A 414 -6.37 9.47 25.12
CA ILE A 414 -6.64 9.11 23.72
C ILE A 414 -7.88 8.20 23.58
N GLY A 415 -8.73 8.08 24.60
CA GLY A 415 -9.97 7.29 24.54
C GLY A 415 -9.87 5.84 25.05
N LEU A 416 -8.69 5.39 25.47
CA LEU A 416 -8.47 4.03 26.00
C LEU A 416 -8.69 3.91 27.52
N ASN A 417 -9.08 4.97 28.22
CA ASN A 417 -9.12 5.00 29.69
C ASN A 417 -10.12 4.04 30.36
N ASN A 418 -11.08 3.47 29.61
CA ASN A 418 -12.06 2.52 30.13
C ASN A 418 -11.67 1.04 29.94
N SER A 419 -10.43 0.76 29.53
CA SER A 419 -9.91 -0.57 29.18
C SER A 419 -9.43 -1.40 30.38
N ASN A 420 -10.27 -1.61 31.40
CA ASN A 420 -9.88 -2.43 32.55
C ASN A 420 -9.95 -3.94 32.25
N ASN A 421 -9.06 -4.73 32.86
CA ASN A 421 -9.01 -6.19 32.74
C ASN A 421 -8.82 -6.72 31.31
N VAL A 422 -8.07 -5.99 30.48
CA VAL A 422 -7.64 -6.45 29.15
C VAL A 422 -6.68 -7.62 29.30
N THR A 423 -6.93 -8.69 28.55
CA THR A 423 -6.17 -9.93 28.53
C THR A 423 -5.39 -10.11 27.24
N THR A 424 -5.85 -9.53 26.13
CA THR A 424 -5.14 -9.56 24.84
C THR A 424 -5.48 -8.36 23.96
N LEU A 425 -4.53 -7.93 23.12
CA LEU A 425 -4.61 -6.80 22.20
C LEU A 425 -4.48 -7.29 20.76
N LEU A 426 -5.38 -6.86 19.87
CA LEU A 426 -5.31 -7.16 18.44
C LEU A 426 -5.59 -5.90 17.62
N PHE A 427 -4.62 -5.49 16.81
CA PHE A 427 -4.77 -4.39 15.86
C PHE A 427 -5.12 -4.90 14.46
N GLY A 428 -6.03 -4.19 13.79
CA GLY A 428 -6.44 -4.46 12.41
C GLY A 428 -7.34 -3.35 11.90
N ASP A 429 -7.43 -3.20 10.58
CA ASP A 429 -8.35 -2.27 9.91
C ASP A 429 -9.71 -2.98 9.74
N PHE A 430 -10.50 -3.02 10.82
CA PHE A 430 -11.68 -3.88 10.93
C PHE A 430 -12.93 -3.26 10.27
N ASP A 431 -12.99 -1.93 10.17
CA ASP A 431 -14.03 -1.22 9.44
C ASP A 431 -13.60 -0.69 8.05
N GLN A 432 -12.36 -0.97 7.65
CA GLN A 432 -11.81 -0.81 6.29
C GLN A 432 -11.81 0.63 5.81
N ASP A 433 -11.46 1.54 6.72
CA ASP A 433 -11.43 2.97 6.48
C ASP A 433 -9.99 3.53 6.31
N GLY A 434 -8.98 2.66 6.50
CA GLY A 434 -7.59 2.93 6.21
C GLY A 434 -6.73 3.26 7.44
N ASP A 435 -7.24 3.13 8.66
CA ASP A 435 -6.45 3.14 9.89
C ASP A 435 -6.58 1.85 10.72
N LEU A 436 -5.74 1.70 11.75
CA LEU A 436 -5.74 0.50 12.60
C LEU A 436 -6.63 0.72 13.82
N ASP A 437 -7.68 -0.09 13.92
CA ASP A 437 -8.53 -0.23 15.09
C ASP A 437 -7.90 -1.18 16.12
N LEU A 438 -8.38 -1.11 17.36
CA LEU A 438 -7.96 -1.99 18.44
C LEU A 438 -9.12 -2.84 18.96
N LEU A 439 -9.07 -4.14 18.71
CA LEU A 439 -9.92 -5.13 19.38
C LEU A 439 -9.21 -5.64 20.63
N THR A 440 -9.93 -5.72 21.75
CA THR A 440 -9.39 -6.27 22.99
C THR A 440 -10.21 -7.43 23.52
N GLY A 441 -9.50 -8.46 23.98
CA GLY A 441 -10.07 -9.48 24.84
C GLY A 441 -10.02 -9.00 26.28
N THR A 442 -11.05 -9.28 27.07
CA THR A 442 -11.11 -8.94 28.49
C THR A 442 -11.63 -10.11 29.31
N LYS A 443 -11.56 -9.98 30.65
CA LYS A 443 -12.26 -10.90 31.57
C LYS A 443 -13.80 -10.82 31.51
N SER A 444 -14.38 -9.96 30.67
CA SER A 444 -15.83 -9.73 30.58
C SER A 444 -16.33 -9.60 29.13
N GLY A 445 -15.65 -10.27 28.19
CA GLY A 445 -15.97 -10.23 26.76
C GLY A 445 -14.97 -9.41 25.95
N LYS A 446 -15.42 -8.92 24.80
CA LYS A 446 -14.62 -8.12 23.85
C LYS A 446 -14.95 -6.64 23.98
N MET A 447 -13.95 -5.78 23.78
CA MET A 447 -14.14 -4.35 23.53
C MET A 447 -13.53 -4.00 22.17
N PHE A 448 -14.10 -3.02 21.48
CA PHE A 448 -13.64 -2.59 20.16
C PHE A 448 -13.43 -1.08 20.20
N PHE A 449 -12.20 -0.65 19.99
CA PHE A 449 -11.81 0.74 19.98
C PHE A 449 -11.55 1.15 18.53
N ARG A 450 -12.53 1.83 17.95
CA ARG A 450 -12.43 2.41 16.61
C ARG A 450 -11.45 3.57 16.63
N ASN A 451 -10.49 3.59 15.73
CA ASN A 451 -9.59 4.73 15.58
C ASN A 451 -10.32 5.87 14.84
N ASN A 452 -10.11 7.12 15.26
CA ASN A 452 -10.78 8.28 14.68
C ASN A 452 -9.93 8.98 13.61
N GLY A 453 -8.80 8.38 13.23
CA GLY A 453 -7.83 8.94 12.30
C GLY A 453 -7.10 10.20 12.77
N ASP A 454 -7.29 10.61 14.03
CA ASP A 454 -6.74 11.81 14.67
C ASP A 454 -5.89 11.52 15.93
N GLY A 455 -5.52 10.24 16.14
CA GLY A 455 -4.76 9.77 17.29
C GLY A 455 -5.62 9.47 18.52
N THR A 456 -6.95 9.51 18.40
CA THR A 456 -7.89 9.12 19.46
C THR A 456 -8.74 7.91 19.07
N PHE A 457 -9.26 7.21 20.07
CA PHE A 457 -10.10 6.02 19.93
C PHE A 457 -11.49 6.24 20.53
N THR A 458 -12.49 5.53 19.98
CA THR A 458 -13.86 5.46 20.53
C THR A 458 -14.29 4.00 20.70
N GLU A 459 -14.72 3.63 21.91
CA GLU A 459 -15.25 2.29 22.18
C GLU A 459 -16.62 2.11 21.52
N ASN A 460 -16.72 1.13 20.61
CA ASN A 460 -17.84 0.93 19.69
C ASN A 460 -18.30 -0.54 19.61
N ALA A 461 -17.90 -1.45 20.52
CA ALA A 461 -18.22 -2.88 20.39
C ALA A 461 -19.72 -3.17 20.28
N ALA A 462 -20.57 -2.39 20.96
CA ALA A 462 -22.02 -2.55 20.87
C ALA A 462 -22.56 -2.16 19.48
N ALA A 463 -22.02 -1.11 18.86
CA ALA A 463 -22.40 -0.67 17.52
C ALA A 463 -21.95 -1.67 16.46
N MET A 464 -20.79 -2.31 16.68
CA MET A 464 -20.19 -3.34 15.82
C MET A 464 -20.79 -4.75 16.02
N ASN A 465 -21.74 -4.91 16.95
CA ASN A 465 -22.28 -6.22 17.36
C ASN A 465 -21.25 -7.21 17.96
N LEU A 466 -20.16 -6.69 18.55
CA LEU A 466 -19.10 -7.46 19.18
C LEU A 466 -19.26 -7.64 20.70
N SER A 467 -20.19 -6.91 21.33
CA SER A 467 -20.34 -6.89 22.80
C SER A 467 -21.28 -7.94 23.38
N GLN A 468 -21.83 -8.86 22.57
CA GLN A 468 -22.86 -9.82 22.99
C GLN A 468 -22.30 -10.86 23.97
N ASP A 469 -21.11 -11.38 23.70
CA ASP A 469 -20.43 -12.33 24.59
C ASP A 469 -19.72 -11.62 25.74
N LYS A 470 -19.85 -12.18 26.95
CA LYS A 470 -19.26 -11.66 28.19
C LYS A 470 -18.26 -12.63 28.82
N ASN A 471 -17.93 -13.73 28.16
CA ASN A 471 -16.94 -14.68 28.65
C ASN A 471 -15.51 -14.10 28.55
N PRO A 472 -14.58 -14.57 29.40
CA PRO A 472 -13.18 -14.18 29.30
C PRO A 472 -12.53 -14.64 27.99
N VAL A 473 -11.96 -13.71 27.24
CA VAL A 473 -11.20 -13.99 26.01
C VAL A 473 -9.71 -14.04 26.33
N THR A 474 -8.97 -14.99 25.76
CA THR A 474 -7.55 -15.24 26.06
C THR A 474 -6.64 -15.15 24.85
N HIS A 475 -7.18 -15.30 23.65
CA HIS A 475 -6.44 -15.15 22.39
C HIS A 475 -7.38 -14.54 21.33
N LEU A 476 -6.81 -13.71 20.48
CA LEU A 476 -7.48 -13.09 19.34
C LEU A 476 -6.55 -13.18 18.13
N ASP A 477 -7.12 -13.48 16.97
CA ASP A 477 -6.45 -13.41 15.68
C ASP A 477 -7.46 -13.02 14.58
N PHE A 478 -7.01 -12.77 13.35
CA PHE A 478 -7.87 -12.40 12.23
C PHE A 478 -7.46 -13.04 10.89
N GLY A 479 -8.31 -12.99 9.89
CA GLY A 479 -8.00 -13.43 8.53
C GLY A 479 -9.24 -13.47 7.65
N ASP A 480 -9.07 -13.46 6.33
CA ASP A 480 -10.16 -13.58 5.35
C ASP A 480 -10.51 -15.07 5.19
N TRP A 481 -11.39 -15.61 6.03
CA TRP A 481 -11.62 -17.08 6.10
C TRP A 481 -12.52 -17.59 4.98
N ASP A 482 -13.47 -16.76 4.51
CA ASP A 482 -14.40 -17.10 3.43
C ASP A 482 -13.94 -16.57 2.05
N ASN A 483 -12.75 -15.97 2.01
CA ASN A 483 -12.15 -15.38 0.83
C ASN A 483 -13.09 -14.35 0.21
N ASP A 484 -13.71 -13.46 0.98
CA ASP A 484 -14.62 -12.41 0.49
C ASP A 484 -13.97 -11.00 0.45
N GLY A 485 -12.78 -10.88 1.07
CA GLY A 485 -11.87 -9.75 0.95
C GLY A 485 -11.89 -8.83 2.17
N ASP A 486 -12.75 -9.12 3.14
CA ASP A 486 -12.69 -8.52 4.47
C ASP A 486 -12.05 -9.44 5.51
N ILE A 487 -11.60 -8.85 6.62
CA ILE A 487 -10.94 -9.61 7.69
C ILE A 487 -11.95 -10.00 8.77
N ASP A 488 -11.96 -11.29 9.09
CA ASP A 488 -12.80 -11.87 10.13
C ASP A 488 -12.00 -12.10 11.40
N ILE A 489 -12.69 -12.27 12.53
CA ILE A 489 -12.06 -12.38 13.84
C ILE A 489 -12.20 -13.81 14.36
N PHE A 490 -11.09 -14.36 14.84
CA PHE A 490 -11.05 -15.60 15.59
C PHE A 490 -10.77 -15.28 17.07
N ALA A 491 -11.56 -15.82 17.98
CA ALA A 491 -11.41 -15.59 19.41
C ALA A 491 -11.42 -16.90 20.20
N LEU A 492 -10.47 -17.07 21.12
CA LEU A 492 -10.41 -18.20 22.04
C LEU A 492 -10.77 -17.74 23.46
N GLU A 493 -11.79 -18.37 24.03
CA GLU A 493 -12.21 -18.14 25.42
C GLU A 493 -11.38 -18.94 26.43
N GLU A 494 -11.33 -18.47 27.68
CA GLU A 494 -10.64 -19.15 28.79
C GLU A 494 -11.18 -20.56 29.08
N ASN A 495 -12.43 -20.84 28.70
CA ASN A 495 -13.05 -22.18 28.81
C ASN A 495 -12.69 -23.13 27.64
N GLY A 496 -11.89 -22.65 26.68
CA GLY A 496 -11.41 -23.34 25.50
C GLY A 496 -12.33 -23.28 24.28
N THR A 497 -13.44 -22.53 24.32
CA THR A 497 -14.36 -22.36 23.18
C THR A 497 -13.76 -21.38 22.18
N ILE A 498 -13.91 -21.69 20.88
CA ILE A 498 -13.45 -20.85 19.78
C ILE A 498 -14.65 -20.24 19.09
N HIS A 499 -14.52 -18.95 18.78
CA HIS A 499 -15.49 -18.19 18.03
C HIS A 499 -14.88 -17.70 16.72
N LEU A 500 -15.62 -17.91 15.63
CA LEU A 500 -15.39 -17.25 14.36
C LEU A 500 -16.47 -16.19 14.16
N ILE A 501 -16.02 -14.94 14.05
CA ILE A 501 -16.86 -13.76 13.96
C ILE A 501 -16.64 -13.17 12.56
N ASN A 502 -17.63 -13.37 11.69
CA ASN A 502 -17.63 -12.85 10.34
C ASN A 502 -17.73 -11.33 10.36
N ASN A 503 -16.91 -10.66 9.57
CA ASN A 503 -17.13 -9.28 9.19
C ASN A 503 -18.21 -9.27 8.10
N ASN A 504 -19.28 -8.51 8.28
CA ASN A 504 -20.35 -8.38 7.28
C ASN A 504 -20.22 -7.07 6.51
N ARG A 505 -19.05 -6.42 6.64
CA ARG A 505 -18.77 -5.05 6.22
C ARG A 505 -19.65 -4.03 6.94
N HIS A 506 -19.47 -2.76 6.58
CA HIS A 506 -20.26 -1.64 7.12
C HIS A 506 -20.29 -1.62 8.64
N SER A 507 -19.14 -1.89 9.27
CA SER A 507 -19.00 -1.86 10.73
C SER A 507 -19.95 -2.83 11.46
N ASN A 508 -20.17 -4.04 10.94
CA ASN A 508 -21.09 -5.02 11.52
C ASN A 508 -20.54 -6.45 11.50
N PHE A 509 -20.57 -7.12 12.65
CA PHE A 509 -20.01 -8.46 12.82
C PHE A 509 -21.07 -9.49 13.24
N SER A 510 -20.85 -10.76 12.91
CA SER A 510 -21.73 -11.87 13.31
C SER A 510 -20.96 -13.13 13.64
N ASP A 511 -21.29 -13.77 14.77
CA ASP A 511 -20.76 -15.10 15.10
C ASP A 511 -21.32 -16.16 14.15
N VAL A 512 -20.44 -16.82 13.40
CA VAL A 512 -20.75 -17.89 12.44
C VAL A 512 -20.19 -19.25 12.85
N SER A 513 -19.68 -19.37 14.09
CA SER A 513 -18.98 -20.56 14.59
C SER A 513 -19.77 -21.86 14.41
N ALA A 514 -21.09 -21.81 14.61
CA ALA A 514 -21.96 -22.96 14.44
C ALA A 514 -22.07 -23.40 12.96
N ASN A 515 -22.19 -22.43 12.05
CA ASN A 515 -22.29 -22.69 10.61
C ASN A 515 -20.95 -23.18 10.04
N ALA A 516 -19.85 -22.63 10.56
CA ALA A 516 -18.49 -23.01 10.23
C ALA A 516 -18.03 -24.34 10.87
N GLY A 517 -18.87 -25.03 11.65
CA GLY A 517 -18.54 -26.34 12.24
C GLY A 517 -17.65 -26.30 13.50
N LEU A 518 -17.39 -25.11 14.07
CA LEU A 518 -16.52 -24.92 15.25
C LEU A 518 -17.22 -25.20 16.58
N SER A 519 -18.55 -25.29 16.62
CA SER A 519 -19.30 -25.60 17.86
C SER A 519 -19.20 -27.06 18.33
N ASN A 520 -18.33 -27.88 17.73
CA ASN A 520 -18.08 -29.24 18.20
C ASN A 520 -17.45 -29.20 19.61
N PRO A 521 -18.06 -29.80 20.66
CA PRO A 521 -17.54 -29.76 22.02
C PRO A 521 -16.15 -30.37 22.20
N ALA A 522 -15.68 -31.18 21.24
CA ALA A 522 -14.33 -31.73 21.23
C ALA A 522 -13.26 -30.69 20.86
N TYR A 523 -13.61 -29.69 20.04
CA TYR A 523 -12.69 -28.66 19.56
C TYR A 523 -12.48 -27.59 20.64
N LYS A 524 -11.72 -27.97 21.66
CA LYS A 524 -11.32 -27.10 22.76
C LYS A 524 -9.82 -27.09 22.94
N GLY A 525 -9.28 -25.92 23.26
CA GLY A 525 -7.85 -25.74 23.47
C GLY A 525 -7.53 -24.60 24.42
N THR A 526 -6.24 -24.40 24.65
CA THR A 526 -5.66 -23.28 25.41
C THR A 526 -4.83 -22.35 24.54
N ALA A 527 -4.55 -22.76 23.30
CA ALA A 527 -3.90 -21.95 22.27
C ALA A 527 -4.47 -22.28 20.88
N MET A 528 -4.35 -21.33 19.97
CA MET A 528 -4.83 -21.41 18.59
C MET A 528 -3.75 -20.85 17.65
N GLY A 529 -3.63 -21.40 16.44
CA GLY A 529 -2.85 -20.82 15.35
C GLY A 529 -3.65 -20.87 14.05
N ILE A 530 -3.43 -19.89 13.17
CA ILE A 530 -4.15 -19.74 11.90
C ILE A 530 -3.16 -19.64 10.75
N GLY A 531 -3.40 -20.39 9.66
CA GLY A 531 -2.54 -20.39 8.49
C GLY A 531 -3.01 -21.39 7.42
N ASP A 532 -2.60 -21.16 6.17
CA ASP A 532 -2.78 -22.09 5.05
C ASP A 532 -1.67 -23.16 5.12
N TYR A 533 -1.87 -24.23 5.91
CA TYR A 533 -0.80 -25.22 6.15
C TYR A 533 -0.64 -26.21 5.00
N ASN A 534 -1.68 -26.38 4.19
CA ASN A 534 -1.74 -27.34 3.09
C ASN A 534 -1.61 -26.68 1.70
N ASN A 535 -1.41 -25.37 1.64
CA ASN A 535 -1.24 -24.57 0.43
C ASN A 535 -2.45 -24.64 -0.53
N ASP A 536 -3.66 -24.77 0.02
CA ASP A 536 -4.90 -24.84 -0.76
C ASP A 536 -5.55 -23.46 -0.99
N GLY A 537 -5.04 -22.42 -0.33
CA GLY A 537 -5.52 -21.05 -0.43
C GLY A 537 -6.65 -20.70 0.54
N ALA A 538 -7.00 -21.57 1.47
CA ALA A 538 -7.91 -21.30 2.56
C ALA A 538 -7.17 -21.27 3.90
N LEU A 539 -7.67 -20.48 4.85
CA LEU A 539 -7.10 -20.44 6.20
C LEU A 539 -7.58 -21.64 7.02
N ASP A 540 -6.63 -22.32 7.66
CA ASP A 540 -6.87 -23.45 8.55
C ASP A 540 -6.59 -23.07 10.01
N ILE A 541 -7.07 -23.89 10.95
CA ILE A 541 -6.95 -23.62 12.39
C ILE A 541 -6.28 -24.79 13.09
N LEU A 542 -5.21 -24.53 13.83
CA LEU A 542 -4.67 -25.47 14.82
C LEU A 542 -5.16 -25.08 16.22
N ILE A 543 -5.83 -26.01 16.89
CA ILE A 543 -6.29 -25.88 18.27
C ILE A 543 -5.49 -26.86 19.11
N ALA A 544 -4.80 -26.40 20.16
CA ALA A 544 -3.99 -27.29 21.00
C ALA A 544 -4.21 -27.08 22.49
N GLY A 545 -3.81 -28.08 23.28
CA GLY A 545 -3.88 -28.04 24.73
C GLY A 545 -5.28 -28.33 25.29
N GLY A 546 -6.06 -29.14 24.57
CA GLY A 546 -7.33 -29.69 25.05
C GLY A 546 -7.14 -30.78 26.11
N GLU A 547 -8.24 -31.40 26.56
CA GLU A 547 -8.20 -32.47 27.57
C GLU A 547 -7.24 -33.60 27.16
N HIS A 548 -6.38 -34.02 28.10
CA HIS A 548 -5.33 -35.03 27.87
C HIS A 548 -4.30 -34.70 26.78
N GLY A 549 -4.10 -33.41 26.44
CA GLY A 549 -3.13 -32.99 25.42
C GLY A 549 -3.62 -33.15 23.98
N LYS A 550 -4.94 -33.32 23.79
CA LYS A 550 -5.55 -33.37 22.46
C LYS A 550 -5.35 -32.07 21.70
N CYS A 551 -5.10 -32.20 20.40
CA CYS A 551 -4.96 -31.14 19.43
C CYS A 551 -5.82 -31.45 18.21
N PHE A 552 -6.34 -30.42 17.55
CA PHE A 552 -7.14 -30.52 16.34
C PHE A 552 -6.59 -29.55 15.30
N LEU A 553 -6.10 -30.10 14.19
CA LEU A 553 -5.82 -29.33 12.98
C LEU A 553 -7.08 -29.39 12.11
N LEU A 554 -7.72 -28.25 11.92
CA LEU A 554 -8.99 -28.11 11.22
C LEU A 554 -8.75 -27.42 9.88
N LYS A 555 -9.06 -28.12 8.79
CA LYS A 555 -9.00 -27.59 7.44
C LYS A 555 -10.30 -26.91 7.03
N SER A 556 -10.21 -25.82 6.28
CA SER A 556 -11.38 -25.16 5.71
C SER A 556 -11.84 -25.85 4.43
N GLU A 557 -13.00 -26.50 4.45
CA GLU A 557 -13.60 -27.18 3.30
C GLU A 557 -15.05 -26.76 3.11
N SER A 558 -15.36 -26.18 1.94
CA SER A 558 -16.75 -25.81 1.55
C SER A 558 -17.47 -24.92 2.59
N GLY A 559 -16.74 -23.98 3.20
CA GLY A 559 -17.29 -23.06 4.22
C GLY A 559 -17.46 -23.67 5.61
N GLN A 560 -16.82 -24.81 5.90
CA GLN A 560 -16.79 -25.44 7.21
C GLN A 560 -15.39 -25.90 7.59
N PHE A 561 -15.10 -25.93 8.88
CA PHE A 561 -13.89 -26.51 9.45
C PHE A 561 -14.07 -27.99 9.74
N VAL A 562 -13.21 -28.82 9.14
CA VAL A 562 -13.20 -30.29 9.29
C VAL A 562 -11.84 -30.72 9.82
N ALA A 563 -11.81 -31.65 10.79
CA ALA A 563 -10.54 -32.12 11.33
C ALA A 563 -9.75 -32.95 10.30
N ASP A 564 -8.46 -32.64 10.16
CA ASP A 564 -7.49 -33.60 9.63
C ASP A 564 -7.16 -34.61 10.74
N GLU A 565 -7.85 -35.75 10.73
CA GLU A 565 -7.74 -36.79 11.75
C GLU A 565 -6.32 -37.36 11.88
N ALA A 566 -5.58 -37.44 10.77
CA ALA A 566 -4.23 -38.01 10.76
C ALA A 566 -3.25 -37.03 11.42
N ALA A 567 -3.23 -35.78 10.96
CA ALA A 567 -2.38 -34.73 11.53
C ALA A 567 -2.74 -34.45 13.00
N SER A 568 -4.04 -34.35 13.32
CA SER A 568 -4.53 -34.15 14.68
C SER A 568 -4.07 -35.26 15.64
N SER A 569 -4.13 -36.51 15.20
CA SER A 569 -3.67 -37.66 15.99
C SER A 569 -2.15 -37.67 16.17
N GLN A 570 -1.38 -37.35 15.12
CA GLN A 570 0.08 -37.25 15.19
C GLN A 570 0.51 -36.18 16.21
N LEU A 571 0.01 -34.96 16.06
CA LEU A 571 0.31 -33.83 16.95
C LEU A 571 -0.10 -34.12 18.40
N SER A 572 -1.31 -34.64 18.61
CA SER A 572 -1.80 -35.04 19.94
C SER A 572 -0.87 -36.04 20.63
N ASN A 573 -0.29 -36.99 19.88
CA ASN A 573 0.65 -37.96 20.45
C ASN A 573 1.98 -37.32 20.85
N TYR A 574 2.52 -36.40 20.04
CA TYR A 574 3.77 -35.71 20.35
C TYR A 574 3.65 -34.72 21.52
N LEU A 575 2.44 -34.23 21.79
CA LEU A 575 2.16 -33.20 22.80
C LEU A 575 1.62 -33.74 24.12
N GLN A 576 1.59 -35.07 24.29
CA GLN A 576 1.17 -35.67 25.56
C GLN A 576 2.05 -35.18 26.73
N GLY A 577 1.40 -34.69 27.80
CA GLY A 577 2.08 -34.21 29.00
C GLY A 577 2.67 -32.80 28.87
N VAL A 578 2.47 -32.12 27.74
CA VAL A 578 2.83 -30.72 27.53
C VAL A 578 1.60 -29.83 27.74
N LYS A 579 1.71 -28.84 28.63
CA LYS A 579 0.74 -27.76 28.74
C LYS A 579 1.12 -26.68 27.75
N ILE A 580 0.22 -26.38 26.81
CA ILE A 580 0.49 -25.47 25.70
C ILE A 580 -0.01 -24.08 26.07
N TYR A 581 0.73 -23.05 25.69
CA TYR A 581 0.38 -21.65 25.95
C TYR A 581 0.33 -20.80 24.68
N ASP A 582 1.11 -21.17 23.65
CA ASP A 582 1.17 -20.42 22.40
C ASP A 582 1.58 -21.32 21.24
N ILE A 583 1.13 -20.96 20.04
CA ILE A 583 1.35 -21.71 18.80
C ILE A 583 1.60 -20.70 17.68
N SER A 584 2.49 -21.01 16.75
CA SER A 584 2.57 -20.29 15.48
C SER A 584 2.91 -21.22 14.33
N PHE A 585 2.31 -20.95 13.17
CA PHE A 585 2.74 -21.50 11.91
C PHE A 585 3.97 -20.73 11.42
N VAL A 586 5.01 -21.46 11.03
CA VAL A 586 6.30 -20.92 10.57
C VAL A 586 6.82 -21.78 9.44
N ASP A 587 7.42 -21.23 8.40
CA ASP A 587 8.17 -22.01 7.41
C ASP A 587 9.65 -21.82 7.77
N TYR A 588 10.17 -22.68 8.67
CA TYR A 588 11.49 -22.43 9.28
C TYR A 588 12.64 -22.91 8.39
N ASP A 589 12.38 -23.78 7.43
CA ASP A 589 13.38 -24.25 6.48
C ASP A 589 13.16 -23.71 5.05
N ASN A 590 12.23 -22.77 4.89
CA ASN A 590 11.86 -22.10 3.63
C ASN A 590 11.50 -23.09 2.50
N ASP A 591 11.00 -24.28 2.81
CA ASP A 591 10.64 -25.29 1.82
C ASP A 591 9.34 -24.98 1.05
N GLY A 592 8.55 -24.03 1.57
CA GLY A 592 7.27 -23.59 1.04
C GLY A 592 6.05 -24.18 1.74
N HIS A 593 6.22 -24.93 2.83
CA HIS A 593 5.15 -25.47 3.65
C HIS A 593 5.21 -24.88 5.07
N GLN A 594 4.04 -24.62 5.66
CA GLN A 594 4.01 -24.13 7.03
C GLN A 594 4.21 -25.28 8.02
N ASP A 595 5.27 -25.18 8.80
CA ASP A 595 5.60 -25.95 10.00
C ASP A 595 4.92 -25.37 11.24
N ILE A 596 5.11 -25.99 12.40
CA ILE A 596 4.50 -25.55 13.66
C ILE A 596 5.57 -25.38 14.75
N ALA A 597 5.57 -24.20 15.39
CA ALA A 597 6.29 -23.94 16.63
C ALA A 597 5.31 -23.83 17.81
N ILE A 598 5.67 -24.41 18.97
CA ILE A 598 4.85 -24.41 20.18
C ILE A 598 5.66 -23.93 21.38
N ALA A 599 5.09 -22.98 22.12
CA ALA A 599 5.55 -22.62 23.45
C ALA A 599 4.70 -23.40 24.48
N GLY A 600 5.38 -24.26 25.25
CA GLY A 600 4.72 -25.09 26.24
C GLY A 600 5.59 -25.41 27.45
N VAL A 601 4.94 -25.93 28.49
CA VAL A 601 5.56 -26.44 29.71
C VAL A 601 5.27 -27.93 29.87
N ASN A 602 6.32 -28.76 29.91
CA ASN A 602 6.20 -30.19 30.14
C ASN A 602 5.99 -30.50 31.64
N SER A 603 5.08 -31.42 31.93
CA SER A 603 4.85 -31.93 33.29
C SER A 603 6.12 -32.50 33.95
N ASN A 604 7.04 -33.06 33.16
CA ASN A 604 8.41 -33.35 33.57
C ASN A 604 9.32 -32.22 33.09
N THR A 605 9.74 -31.34 34.00
CA THR A 605 10.51 -30.14 33.66
C THR A 605 11.89 -30.41 33.04
N ASN A 606 12.39 -31.64 33.11
CA ASN A 606 13.61 -32.09 32.43
C ASN A 606 13.38 -32.49 30.95
N GLN A 607 12.13 -32.53 30.49
CA GLN A 607 11.76 -32.79 29.10
C GLN A 607 11.35 -31.49 28.41
N GLN A 608 11.61 -31.38 27.11
CA GLN A 608 11.18 -30.23 26.31
C GLN A 608 9.65 -30.11 26.31
N GLY A 609 9.17 -28.96 26.76
CA GLY A 609 7.81 -28.46 26.56
C GLY A 609 7.67 -27.56 25.34
N VAL A 610 8.76 -26.89 24.93
CA VAL A 610 8.85 -26.24 23.62
C VAL A 610 8.96 -27.30 22.53
N LYS A 611 8.21 -27.15 21.44
CA LYS A 611 8.18 -28.10 20.32
C LYS A 611 8.30 -27.39 18.97
N LEU A 612 8.95 -28.07 18.02
CA LEU A 612 9.01 -27.70 16.61
C LEU A 612 8.61 -28.92 15.77
N PHE A 613 7.69 -28.74 14.82
CA PHE A 613 7.20 -29.82 13.97
C PHE A 613 7.35 -29.47 12.50
N HIS A 614 7.99 -30.35 11.74
CA HIS A 614 8.16 -30.19 10.29
C HIS A 614 6.99 -30.78 9.50
N ASN A 615 6.48 -30.04 8.52
CA ASN A 615 5.41 -30.44 7.60
C ASN A 615 5.96 -31.04 6.29
N ASP A 616 5.99 -32.37 6.18
CA ASP A 616 6.47 -33.10 4.99
C ASP A 616 5.30 -33.42 4.04
N GLU A 617 4.30 -32.52 3.92
CA GLU A 617 3.07 -32.53 3.09
C GLU A 617 2.40 -33.92 2.93
N VAL A 618 3.06 -34.81 2.19
CA VAL A 618 2.73 -36.22 1.98
C VAL A 618 2.75 -37.07 3.26
N LYS A 619 3.70 -36.84 4.18
CA LYS A 619 3.86 -37.68 5.40
C LYS A 619 3.18 -37.11 6.65
N GLY A 620 2.67 -35.88 6.57
CA GLY A 620 2.18 -35.12 7.71
C GLY A 620 3.32 -34.55 8.55
N PHE A 621 3.08 -34.40 9.86
CA PHE A 621 4.00 -33.71 10.76
C PHE A 621 5.01 -34.65 11.43
N SER A 622 6.27 -34.21 11.53
CA SER A 622 7.33 -34.91 12.24
C SER A 622 7.98 -34.02 13.31
N ASP A 623 8.41 -34.60 14.44
CA ASP A 623 9.04 -33.85 15.54
C ASP A 623 10.47 -33.44 15.16
N ALA A 624 10.68 -32.12 15.01
CA ALA A 624 11.94 -31.47 14.68
C ALA A 624 12.56 -30.76 15.90
N SER A 625 12.05 -30.98 17.12
CA SER A 625 12.47 -30.28 18.34
C SER A 625 13.95 -30.49 18.72
N SER A 626 14.62 -31.48 18.12
CA SER A 626 16.08 -31.67 18.27
C SER A 626 16.91 -30.56 17.61
N LEU A 627 16.32 -29.77 16.72
CA LEU A 627 16.98 -28.61 16.11
C LEU A 627 17.04 -27.41 17.06
N LEU A 628 16.12 -27.33 18.04
CA LEU A 628 16.07 -26.27 19.03
C LEU A 628 17.24 -26.38 20.03
N PRO A 629 17.67 -25.26 20.64
CA PRO A 629 18.73 -25.29 21.64
C PRO A 629 18.36 -26.21 22.82
N PRO A 630 19.25 -27.11 23.27
CA PRO A 630 18.92 -28.07 24.33
C PRO A 630 18.66 -27.42 25.70
N GLN A 631 19.07 -26.17 25.88
CA GLN A 631 18.81 -25.38 27.09
C GLN A 631 17.38 -24.82 27.12
N LEU A 632 16.76 -24.61 25.95
CA LEU A 632 15.41 -24.08 25.81
C LEU A 632 14.40 -25.20 26.05
N LEU A 633 14.09 -25.46 27.32
CA LEU A 633 13.18 -26.54 27.69
C LEU A 633 11.72 -26.10 27.76
N GLN A 634 11.44 -24.90 28.26
CA GLN A 634 10.09 -24.45 28.60
C GLN A 634 9.87 -23.00 28.15
N ALA A 635 8.69 -22.70 27.61
CA ALA A 635 8.30 -21.33 27.27
C ALA A 635 6.79 -21.15 27.38
N ASN A 636 6.34 -19.90 27.59
CA ASN A 636 4.92 -19.57 27.69
C ASN A 636 4.41 -18.74 26.50
N LYS A 637 5.32 -18.11 25.74
CA LYS A 637 5.01 -17.26 24.59
C LYS A 637 6.09 -17.43 23.54
N LEU A 638 5.72 -17.24 22.28
CA LEU A 638 6.67 -17.16 21.17
C LEU A 638 6.37 -15.95 20.27
N ALA A 639 7.38 -15.49 19.55
CA ALA A 639 7.22 -14.51 18.47
C ALA A 639 8.22 -14.84 17.36
N LEU A 640 7.85 -14.52 16.12
CA LEU A 640 8.65 -14.80 14.94
C LEU A 640 9.14 -13.49 14.33
N ALA A 641 10.41 -13.42 13.98
CA ALA A 641 11.02 -12.30 13.25
C ALA A 641 12.28 -12.78 12.52
N ASP A 642 12.67 -12.12 11.44
CA ASP A 642 13.98 -12.33 10.82
C ASP A 642 14.98 -11.40 11.54
N PHE A 643 15.59 -11.86 12.63
CA PHE A 643 16.32 -10.98 13.55
C PHE A 643 17.64 -10.47 12.93
N ASN A 644 18.24 -11.23 12.01
CA ASN A 644 19.50 -10.89 11.36
C ASN A 644 19.32 -10.49 9.88
N PHE A 645 18.09 -10.47 9.37
CA PHE A 645 17.72 -10.07 8.01
C PHE A 645 18.31 -10.98 6.92
N ASP A 646 18.52 -12.26 7.23
CA ASP A 646 19.08 -13.23 6.30
C ASP A 646 18.01 -14.10 5.60
N GLY A 647 16.74 -13.84 5.92
CA GLY A 647 15.53 -14.40 5.35
C GLY A 647 15.21 -15.84 5.75
N ASP A 648 15.71 -16.28 6.90
CA ASP A 648 15.04 -17.32 7.67
C ASP A 648 14.41 -16.78 8.95
N ARG A 649 13.30 -17.39 9.37
CA ARG A 649 12.54 -16.95 10.55
C ARG A 649 13.27 -17.40 11.80
N ASP A 650 13.64 -16.45 12.65
CA ASP A 650 14.08 -16.70 14.02
C ASP A 650 12.89 -16.78 14.97
N ILE A 651 13.08 -17.45 16.12
CA ILE A 651 12.03 -17.66 17.10
C ILE A 651 12.44 -17.09 18.46
N PHE A 652 11.70 -16.10 18.93
CA PHE A 652 11.77 -15.59 20.29
C PHE A 652 10.90 -16.43 21.20
N PHE A 653 11.40 -16.78 22.38
CA PHE A 653 10.67 -17.49 23.41
C PHE A 653 10.71 -16.72 24.72
N SER A 654 9.55 -16.60 25.37
CA SER A 654 9.50 -16.20 26.78
C SER A 654 9.68 -17.43 27.67
N ALA A 655 10.94 -17.71 28.02
CA ALA A 655 11.37 -18.87 28.79
C ALA A 655 11.39 -18.58 30.31
N THR A 656 11.71 -19.59 31.12
CA THR A 656 11.77 -19.48 32.59
C THR A 656 12.94 -18.62 33.09
N THR A 657 13.94 -18.39 32.24
CA THR A 657 15.18 -17.64 32.47
C THR A 657 15.12 -16.21 31.92
N GLY A 658 14.10 -15.89 31.12
CA GLY A 658 14.01 -14.63 30.39
C GLY A 658 13.55 -14.82 28.94
N ILE A 659 13.69 -13.77 28.12
CA ILE A 659 13.55 -13.89 26.68
C ILE A 659 14.81 -14.55 26.13
N GLU A 660 14.59 -15.64 25.41
CA GLU A 660 15.59 -16.42 24.69
C GLU A 660 15.31 -16.35 23.19
N LEU A 661 16.33 -16.02 22.39
CA LEU A 661 16.24 -16.01 20.94
C LEU A 661 16.89 -17.28 20.38
N ALA A 662 16.08 -18.13 19.76
CA ALA A 662 16.54 -19.24 18.95
C ALA A 662 16.76 -18.72 17.52
N ARG A 663 18.01 -18.38 17.19
CA ARG A 663 18.38 -17.96 15.86
C ARG A 663 18.45 -19.15 14.92
N ASN A 664 17.74 -19.10 13.82
CA ASN A 664 17.76 -20.10 12.77
C ASN A 664 19.05 -19.94 11.96
N ASP A 665 19.84 -21.00 11.85
CA ASP A 665 21.02 -21.02 11.00
C ASP A 665 20.80 -22.07 9.92
N GLY A 666 20.54 -21.62 8.70
CA GLY A 666 20.45 -22.46 7.51
C GLY A 666 19.03 -22.65 6.97
N GLY A 667 18.01 -21.98 7.50
CA GLY A 667 16.67 -22.02 6.89
C GLY A 667 16.72 -21.42 5.48
N ASN A 668 17.54 -20.39 5.30
CA ASN A 668 17.80 -19.74 4.02
C ASN A 668 18.69 -20.53 3.05
N PHE A 669 18.99 -21.81 3.32
CA PHE A 669 19.53 -22.72 2.29
C PHE A 669 18.50 -22.96 1.17
N ASN A 670 17.22 -22.95 1.49
CA ASN A 670 16.16 -22.85 0.49
C ASN A 670 15.90 -21.39 0.11
N ASN A 671 15.26 -21.19 -1.04
CA ASN A 671 14.90 -19.87 -1.54
C ASN A 671 13.73 -19.31 -0.73
N PHE A 672 13.69 -17.97 -0.58
CA PHE A 672 12.59 -17.26 0.08
C PHE A 672 12.25 -15.97 -0.66
N VAL A 673 11.12 -15.37 -0.30
CA VAL A 673 10.67 -14.04 -0.74
C VAL A 673 10.24 -13.23 0.45
N GLN A 674 10.74 -11.99 0.54
CA GLN A 674 10.35 -10.97 1.50
C GLN A 674 9.46 -9.94 0.81
N VAL A 675 8.27 -9.71 1.34
CA VAL A 675 7.28 -8.76 0.81
C VAL A 675 7.01 -7.69 1.86
N GLN A 676 7.22 -6.43 1.47
CA GLN A 676 6.87 -5.27 2.28
C GLN A 676 5.83 -4.43 1.56
N LEU A 677 4.69 -4.19 2.20
CA LEU A 677 3.65 -3.31 1.67
C LEU A 677 3.88 -1.87 2.13
N THR A 678 3.59 -0.92 1.25
CA THR A 678 3.67 0.51 1.52
C THR A 678 2.37 1.19 1.09
N GLY A 679 1.45 1.37 2.04
CA GLY A 679 0.25 2.21 1.90
C GLY A 679 0.60 3.70 1.83
N LEU A 680 -0.31 4.48 1.25
CA LEU A 680 -0.17 5.93 1.08
C LEU A 680 -0.89 6.68 2.21
N SER A 681 -0.25 6.86 3.36
CA SER A 681 -0.86 7.45 4.57
C SER A 681 -1.14 8.96 4.50
N PHE A 682 -0.77 9.63 3.40
CA PHE A 682 -1.05 11.06 3.18
C PHE A 682 -1.47 11.34 1.73
N GLY A 683 -2.46 12.21 1.55
CA GLY A 683 -3.07 12.52 0.25
C GLY A 683 -3.70 11.31 -0.46
N SER A 684 -4.02 10.26 0.31
CA SER A 684 -4.78 9.04 -0.05
C SER A 684 -5.46 8.50 1.22
N SER A 685 -4.68 7.88 2.10
CA SER A 685 -5.05 7.27 3.39
C SER A 685 -6.21 6.27 3.31
N LYS A 686 -6.26 5.49 2.22
CA LYS A 686 -7.27 4.44 2.01
C LYS A 686 -6.91 3.10 2.66
N ASN A 687 -5.64 2.94 3.01
CA ASN A 687 -5.08 1.75 3.60
C ASN A 687 -4.10 2.19 4.69
N ASN A 688 -3.95 1.37 5.72
CA ASN A 688 -2.90 1.55 6.71
C ASN A 688 -1.50 1.38 6.07
N ARG A 689 -0.47 2.03 6.64
CA ARG A 689 0.86 2.18 6.03
C ARG A 689 1.55 0.86 5.69
N THR A 690 1.33 -0.16 6.51
CA THR A 690 1.98 -1.47 6.43
C THR A 690 1.10 -2.53 5.77
N GLY A 691 -0.12 -2.18 5.38
CA GLY A 691 -1.06 -3.09 4.72
C GLY A 691 -1.56 -4.23 5.61
N VAL A 692 -1.56 -4.07 6.94
CA VAL A 692 -2.14 -5.03 7.89
C VAL A 692 -3.59 -5.33 7.49
N GLY A 693 -3.94 -6.61 7.40
CA GLY A 693 -5.22 -7.08 6.88
C GLY A 693 -5.24 -7.44 5.40
N ALA A 694 -4.23 -7.04 4.62
CA ALA A 694 -4.13 -7.43 3.22
C ALA A 694 -3.94 -8.95 3.07
N GLN A 695 -4.43 -9.51 1.96
CA GLN A 695 -4.09 -10.88 1.55
C GLN A 695 -2.98 -10.84 0.49
N VAL A 696 -1.94 -11.64 0.68
CA VAL A 696 -0.82 -11.77 -0.25
C VAL A 696 -0.79 -13.19 -0.79
N GLU A 697 -0.95 -13.33 -2.10
CA GLU A 697 -0.90 -14.59 -2.82
C GLU A 697 0.39 -14.67 -3.63
N LEU A 698 1.12 -15.77 -3.48
CA LEU A 698 2.36 -16.03 -4.20
C LEU A 698 2.23 -17.25 -5.11
N LYS A 699 2.70 -17.12 -6.35
CA LYS A 699 2.90 -18.25 -7.26
C LYS A 699 4.38 -18.40 -7.62
N ALA A 700 4.90 -19.61 -7.48
CA ALA A 700 6.22 -20.01 -7.97
C ALA A 700 6.15 -21.44 -8.52
N GLY A 701 6.18 -21.63 -9.83
CA GLY A 701 6.12 -22.95 -10.47
C GLY A 701 4.83 -23.70 -10.13
N ASP A 702 4.92 -24.77 -9.34
CA ASP A 702 3.83 -25.57 -8.80
C ASP A 702 3.33 -25.08 -7.41
N LEU A 703 4.14 -24.33 -6.67
CA LEU A 703 3.77 -23.77 -5.35
C LEU A 703 2.79 -22.60 -5.48
N TYR A 704 1.81 -22.58 -4.59
CA TYR A 704 0.88 -21.49 -4.35
C TYR A 704 0.75 -21.31 -2.84
N GLN A 705 0.79 -20.07 -2.35
CA GLN A 705 0.66 -19.77 -0.92
C GLN A 705 -0.19 -18.52 -0.75
N VAL A 706 -0.97 -18.48 0.33
CA VAL A 706 -1.70 -17.29 0.79
C VAL A 706 -1.28 -16.94 2.21
N LYS A 707 -1.01 -15.65 2.45
CA LYS A 707 -0.77 -15.13 3.81
C LYS A 707 -1.54 -13.84 4.04
N THR A 708 -2.16 -13.73 5.20
CA THR A 708 -2.70 -12.46 5.73
C THR A 708 -1.57 -11.63 6.33
N VAL A 709 -1.49 -10.34 5.97
CA VAL A 709 -0.49 -9.42 6.51
C VAL A 709 -0.82 -9.09 7.97
N LYS A 710 0.09 -9.44 8.89
CA LYS A 710 0.00 -9.19 10.33
C LYS A 710 0.95 -8.12 10.84
N GLY A 711 1.92 -7.73 10.01
CA GLY A 711 2.98 -6.80 10.37
C GLY A 711 3.70 -6.28 9.13
N PRO A 712 4.79 -5.51 9.30
CA PRO A 712 5.46 -4.80 8.21
C PRO A 712 6.13 -5.69 7.15
N LEU A 713 6.46 -6.93 7.50
CA LEU A 713 7.17 -7.88 6.63
C LEU A 713 6.40 -9.20 6.54
N VAL A 714 6.20 -9.70 5.32
CA VAL A 714 5.64 -11.03 5.04
C VAL A 714 6.65 -11.85 4.27
N GLU A 715 6.87 -13.08 4.71
CA GLU A 715 7.91 -13.96 4.17
C GLU A 715 7.30 -15.25 3.62
N PHE A 716 7.84 -15.73 2.51
CA PHE A 716 7.43 -16.98 1.86
C PHE A 716 8.67 -17.82 1.57
N GLY A 717 8.75 -19.05 2.08
CA GLY A 717 9.67 -20.04 1.53
C GLY A 717 9.19 -20.49 0.15
N VAL A 718 10.12 -20.71 -0.78
CA VAL A 718 9.80 -21.23 -2.12
C VAL A 718 10.62 -22.48 -2.47
N GLY A 719 11.32 -23.05 -1.49
CA GLY A 719 12.08 -24.29 -1.62
C GLY A 719 13.22 -24.14 -2.62
N SER A 720 13.35 -25.09 -3.55
CA SER A 720 14.39 -25.07 -4.58
C SER A 720 14.06 -24.20 -5.81
N ARG A 721 12.91 -23.53 -5.82
CA ARG A 721 12.42 -22.81 -7.00
C ARG A 721 13.27 -21.58 -7.24
N THR A 722 13.55 -21.32 -8.51
CA THR A 722 14.45 -20.26 -9.00
C THR A 722 13.69 -19.19 -9.80
N LYS A 723 12.34 -19.32 -9.90
CA LYS A 723 11.45 -18.37 -10.57
C LYS A 723 10.16 -18.12 -9.77
N LEU A 724 9.79 -16.85 -9.64
CA LEU A 724 8.57 -16.31 -9.03
C LEU A 724 7.74 -15.85 -10.21
N ASP A 725 6.50 -16.29 -10.24
CA ASP A 725 5.63 -16.12 -11.39
C ASP A 725 4.74 -14.89 -11.20
N ALA A 726 4.10 -14.80 -10.04
CA ALA A 726 3.27 -13.66 -9.68
C ALA A 726 3.15 -13.49 -8.17
N LEU A 727 2.97 -12.24 -7.76
CA LEU A 727 2.53 -11.84 -6.44
C LEU A 727 1.26 -11.01 -6.61
N ARG A 728 0.14 -11.43 -5.99
CA ARG A 728 -1.07 -10.60 -5.92
C ARG A 728 -1.29 -10.14 -4.50
N ILE A 729 -1.50 -8.83 -4.35
CA ILE A 729 -1.87 -8.18 -3.10
C ILE A 729 -3.32 -7.77 -3.23
N ILE A 730 -4.15 -8.17 -2.27
CA ILE A 730 -5.49 -7.64 -2.08
C ILE A 730 -5.37 -6.71 -0.87
N TRP A 731 -5.30 -5.40 -1.14
CA TRP A 731 -5.13 -4.38 -0.11
C TRP A 731 -6.32 -4.39 0.88
N PRO A 732 -6.16 -3.88 2.12
CA PRO A 732 -7.23 -3.88 3.13
C PRO A 732 -8.55 -3.25 2.65
N ASN A 733 -8.48 -2.28 1.75
CA ASN A 733 -9.65 -1.65 1.12
C ASN A 733 -10.25 -2.43 -0.07
N GLY A 734 -9.79 -3.67 -0.31
CA GLY A 734 -10.25 -4.60 -1.33
C GLY A 734 -9.59 -4.49 -2.70
N VAL A 735 -8.75 -3.47 -2.95
CA VAL A 735 -8.16 -3.25 -4.29
C VAL A 735 -7.09 -4.31 -4.60
N PRO A 736 -7.21 -5.07 -5.71
CA PRO A 736 -6.18 -6.00 -6.11
C PRO A 736 -5.04 -5.32 -6.88
N GLN A 737 -3.81 -5.74 -6.61
CA GLN A 737 -2.60 -5.32 -7.30
C GLN A 737 -1.74 -6.54 -7.59
N THR A 738 -1.50 -6.83 -8.87
CA THR A 738 -0.67 -7.97 -9.29
C THR A 738 0.68 -7.50 -9.80
N ILE A 739 1.75 -8.08 -9.28
CA ILE A 739 3.13 -7.89 -9.71
C ILE A 739 3.57 -9.18 -10.41
N VAL A 740 3.91 -9.07 -11.69
CA VAL A 740 4.41 -10.19 -12.51
C VAL A 740 5.92 -10.22 -12.47
N ASP A 741 6.47 -11.43 -12.30
CA ASP A 741 7.89 -11.69 -12.06
C ASP A 741 8.42 -10.79 -10.91
N PRO A 742 7.92 -10.95 -9.68
CA PRO A 742 8.36 -10.16 -8.53
C PRO A 742 9.82 -10.45 -8.17
N THR A 743 10.43 -9.57 -7.38
CA THR A 743 11.80 -9.73 -6.88
C THR A 743 11.81 -10.50 -5.56
N ARG A 744 12.99 -11.01 -5.17
CA ARG A 744 13.20 -11.70 -3.88
C ARG A 744 12.86 -10.81 -2.68
N LYS A 745 13.29 -9.54 -2.70
CA LYS A 745 12.88 -8.49 -1.78
C LYS A 745 11.91 -7.58 -2.54
N GLN A 746 10.61 -7.79 -2.36
CA GLN A 746 9.55 -7.08 -3.08
C GLN A 746 8.90 -6.04 -2.16
N ARG A 747 9.20 -4.77 -2.41
CA ARG A 747 8.46 -3.67 -1.81
C ARG A 747 7.35 -3.20 -2.75
N ALA A 748 6.10 -3.26 -2.31
CA ALA A 748 4.94 -2.90 -3.11
C ALA A 748 4.33 -1.59 -2.61
N LEU A 749 4.30 -0.58 -3.48
CA LEU A 749 3.59 0.67 -3.24
C LEU A 749 2.11 0.51 -3.61
N GLU A 750 1.21 0.93 -2.72
CA GLU A 750 -0.21 1.10 -3.04
C GLU A 750 -0.38 2.02 -4.26
N GLN A 751 -1.16 1.58 -5.24
CA GLN A 751 -1.51 2.41 -6.39
C GLN A 751 -2.69 3.32 -6.04
N ALA A 752 -2.47 4.64 -6.13
CA ALA A 752 -3.54 5.64 -6.01
C ALA A 752 -4.44 5.63 -7.27
N GLN A 753 -5.19 4.55 -7.44
CA GLN A 753 -6.10 4.31 -8.54
C GLN A 753 -7.54 4.68 -8.13
N LEU A 754 -8.32 5.21 -9.07
CA LEU A 754 -9.77 5.24 -8.93
C LEU A 754 -10.32 3.82 -9.12
N LYS A 755 -10.94 3.27 -8.07
CA LYS A 755 -11.55 1.93 -8.09
C LYS A 755 -13.03 1.93 -8.51
N GLY A 756 -13.69 3.08 -8.39
CA GLY A 756 -15.02 3.38 -8.96
C GLY A 756 -15.05 4.85 -9.41
N SER A 757 -15.73 5.16 -10.53
CA SER A 757 -15.89 6.54 -11.04
C SER A 757 -16.74 6.64 -12.32
N CYS A 758 -17.41 5.56 -12.74
CA CYS A 758 -18.37 5.49 -13.84
C CYS A 758 -17.75 5.23 -15.24
N PRO A 759 -18.54 4.68 -16.19
CA PRO A 759 -18.00 4.10 -17.42
C PRO A 759 -17.44 5.13 -18.41
N TYR A 760 -16.57 4.63 -19.29
CA TYR A 760 -15.79 5.43 -20.24
C TYR A 760 -16.49 5.56 -21.59
N LEU A 761 -16.70 6.80 -22.04
CA LEU A 761 -17.26 7.11 -23.35
C LEU A 761 -16.15 7.26 -24.40
N PHE A 762 -16.23 6.44 -25.44
CA PHE A 762 -15.37 6.49 -26.63
C PHE A 762 -16.16 6.90 -27.87
N THR A 763 -15.51 7.65 -28.76
CA THR A 763 -16.11 8.17 -30.00
C THR A 763 -15.18 7.95 -31.18
N TRP A 764 -15.77 7.71 -32.36
CA TRP A 764 -15.02 7.59 -33.61
C TRP A 764 -14.71 8.98 -34.19
N ASP A 765 -13.43 9.37 -34.18
CA ASP A 765 -13.00 10.70 -34.62
C ASP A 765 -12.83 10.83 -36.15
N GLY A 766 -13.14 9.76 -36.90
CA GLY A 766 -12.91 9.66 -38.35
C GLY A 766 -11.72 8.75 -38.70
N LYS A 767 -10.83 8.46 -37.75
CA LYS A 767 -9.65 7.61 -37.92
C LYS A 767 -9.60 6.46 -36.92
N GLN A 768 -9.94 6.73 -35.66
CA GLN A 768 -9.86 5.77 -34.58
C GLN A 768 -10.87 6.09 -33.47
N PHE A 769 -11.10 5.13 -32.57
CA PHE A 769 -11.82 5.41 -31.34
C PHE A 769 -10.91 6.11 -30.35
N VAL A 770 -11.41 7.17 -29.73
CA VAL A 770 -10.70 7.95 -28.72
C VAL A 770 -11.58 8.10 -27.49
N PHE A 771 -10.96 8.00 -26.32
CA PHE A 771 -11.63 8.34 -25.06
C PHE A 771 -12.03 9.81 -25.08
N LEU A 772 -13.27 10.09 -24.67
CA LEU A 772 -13.84 11.43 -24.64
C LEU A 772 -14.02 11.92 -23.21
N LYS A 773 -14.86 11.24 -22.42
CA LYS A 773 -15.24 11.58 -21.03
C LYS A 773 -15.72 10.33 -20.30
N ASP A 774 -15.74 10.37 -18.98
CA ASP A 774 -16.58 9.49 -18.14
C ASP A 774 -18.04 9.98 -18.12
N MET A 775 -18.98 9.07 -17.91
CA MET A 775 -20.43 9.32 -17.89
C MET A 775 -21.15 8.51 -16.80
N LEU A 776 -22.39 8.88 -16.45
CA LEU A 776 -23.18 8.31 -15.34
C LEU A 776 -22.66 8.63 -13.92
N TRP A 777 -21.73 9.58 -13.81
CA TRP A 777 -21.08 10.04 -12.58
C TRP A 777 -22.02 10.50 -11.46
N ARG A 778 -23.21 11.02 -11.80
CA ARG A 778 -24.15 11.56 -10.80
C ARG A 778 -24.78 10.52 -9.86
N SER A 779 -24.54 9.23 -10.08
CA SER A 779 -25.08 8.14 -9.25
C SER A 779 -23.95 7.31 -8.66
N ALA A 780 -24.01 7.07 -7.35
CA ALA A 780 -23.08 6.22 -6.60
C ALA A 780 -23.87 5.40 -5.57
N LEU A 781 -24.61 4.40 -6.04
CA LEU A 781 -25.52 3.63 -5.19
C LEU A 781 -24.77 2.98 -4.03
N GLY A 782 -25.31 3.14 -2.82
CA GLY A 782 -24.76 2.50 -1.62
C GLY A 782 -23.47 3.15 -1.11
N MET A 783 -22.93 4.17 -1.78
CA MET A 783 -21.75 4.89 -1.29
C MET A 783 -22.13 5.73 -0.05
N PRO A 784 -21.46 5.55 1.09
CA PRO A 784 -21.62 6.43 2.25
C PRO A 784 -21.13 7.84 1.90
N VAL A 785 -21.82 8.86 2.41
CA VAL A 785 -21.52 10.27 2.15
C VAL A 785 -21.58 11.07 3.45
N ALA A 786 -20.49 11.77 3.76
CA ALA A 786 -20.36 12.64 4.92
C ALA A 786 -21.01 14.02 4.68
N ILE A 787 -22.33 14.06 4.43
CA ILE A 787 -23.05 15.29 4.04
C ILE A 787 -23.14 16.31 5.20
N ASN A 788 -23.25 15.85 6.45
CA ASN A 788 -23.42 16.69 7.65
C ASN A 788 -22.36 16.44 8.74
N GLY A 789 -21.22 15.85 8.42
CA GLY A 789 -20.27 15.34 9.41
C GLY A 789 -20.49 13.84 9.65
N LYS A 790 -20.73 13.44 10.91
CA LYS A 790 -20.78 12.02 11.36
C LYS A 790 -22.02 11.21 10.94
N ASP A 791 -22.86 11.74 10.06
CA ASP A 791 -24.05 11.03 9.58
C ASP A 791 -23.65 10.06 8.45
N THR A 792 -23.84 8.76 8.66
CA THR A 792 -23.66 7.69 7.65
C THR A 792 -24.85 7.62 6.69
N THR A 793 -25.16 8.72 6.01
CA THR A 793 -26.15 8.72 4.93
C THR A 793 -25.54 8.12 3.67
N TYR A 794 -26.35 7.46 2.84
CA TYR A 794 -25.94 6.99 1.53
C TYR A 794 -26.24 8.04 0.44
N ALA A 795 -25.53 7.94 -0.69
CA ALA A 795 -25.72 8.84 -1.81
C ALA A 795 -27.15 8.82 -2.37
N TYR A 796 -27.46 9.83 -3.19
CA TYR A 796 -28.79 10.02 -3.76
C TYR A 796 -29.28 8.80 -4.55
N LYS A 797 -30.56 8.46 -4.35
CA LYS A 797 -31.22 7.32 -5.02
C LYS A 797 -31.54 7.60 -6.49
N GLU A 798 -31.62 8.86 -6.88
CA GLU A 798 -31.99 9.28 -8.22
C GLU A 798 -31.00 8.72 -9.25
N PRO A 799 -31.48 8.23 -10.41
CA PRO A 799 -30.58 7.83 -11.49
C PRO A 799 -29.77 9.05 -11.93
N SER A 800 -28.53 8.78 -12.33
CA SER A 800 -27.78 9.76 -13.10
C SER A 800 -28.59 10.14 -14.34
N LYS A 801 -28.72 11.45 -14.59
CA LYS A 801 -29.37 12.03 -15.78
C LYS A 801 -28.43 13.06 -16.34
N GLU A 802 -27.72 12.73 -17.40
CA GLU A 802 -26.60 13.53 -17.88
C GLU A 802 -26.75 13.91 -19.34
N TRP A 803 -26.32 15.13 -19.65
CA TRP A 803 -26.12 15.61 -21.01
C TRP A 803 -24.65 15.99 -21.15
N LEU A 804 -23.91 15.28 -22.00
CA LEU A 804 -22.50 15.57 -22.25
C LEU A 804 -22.32 16.13 -23.65
N LEU A 805 -21.45 17.13 -23.78
CA LEU A 805 -21.08 17.69 -25.08
C LEU A 805 -20.04 16.80 -25.76
N ILE A 806 -20.31 16.46 -27.01
CA ILE A 806 -19.39 15.79 -27.93
C ILE A 806 -19.07 16.76 -29.07
N PRO A 807 -17.85 17.33 -29.12
CA PRO A 807 -17.44 18.18 -30.22
C PRO A 807 -17.53 17.45 -31.57
N GLY A 808 -17.97 18.14 -32.61
CA GLY A 808 -18.19 17.56 -33.94
C GLY A 808 -16.95 16.94 -34.59
N GLU A 809 -15.74 17.39 -34.22
CA GLU A 809 -14.47 16.80 -34.66
C GLU A 809 -14.16 15.47 -33.98
N LYS A 810 -14.77 15.17 -32.84
CA LYS A 810 -14.59 13.91 -32.10
C LYS A 810 -15.59 12.83 -32.48
N LEU A 811 -16.64 13.16 -33.23
CA LEU A 811 -17.64 12.20 -33.67
C LEU A 811 -17.95 12.36 -35.17
N LYS A 812 -17.40 11.46 -35.98
CA LYS A 812 -17.58 11.41 -37.44
C LYS A 812 -18.42 10.21 -37.86
N PRO A 813 -19.20 10.31 -38.94
CA PRO A 813 -19.97 9.18 -39.43
C PRO A 813 -19.04 8.14 -40.07
N ARG A 814 -19.29 6.86 -39.79
CA ARG A 814 -18.64 5.70 -40.41
C ARG A 814 -19.74 4.86 -41.06
N ASN A 815 -19.67 4.68 -42.39
CA ASN A 815 -20.68 3.92 -43.15
C ASN A 815 -22.13 4.40 -42.93
N GLY A 816 -22.35 5.71 -42.77
CA GLY A 816 -23.68 6.29 -42.54
C GLY A 816 -24.17 6.20 -41.10
N LEU A 817 -23.32 5.79 -40.15
CA LEU A 817 -23.65 5.69 -38.73
C LEU A 817 -22.72 6.54 -37.87
N TYR A 818 -23.23 7.10 -36.79
CA TYR A 818 -22.39 7.57 -35.69
C TYR A 818 -22.29 6.48 -34.64
N THR A 819 -21.07 6.03 -34.36
CA THR A 819 -20.81 4.96 -33.41
C THR A 819 -20.20 5.53 -32.13
N LEU A 820 -20.82 5.21 -31.00
CA LEU A 820 -20.35 5.50 -29.66
C LEU A 820 -20.15 4.19 -28.92
N LYS A 821 -19.14 4.15 -28.06
CA LYS A 821 -18.83 2.97 -27.25
C LYS A 821 -18.71 3.38 -25.79
N VAL A 822 -19.31 2.61 -24.90
CA VAL A 822 -19.28 2.84 -23.45
C VAL A 822 -18.68 1.60 -22.82
N SER A 823 -17.49 1.74 -22.22
CA SER A 823 -16.78 0.63 -21.57
C SER A 823 -16.87 0.80 -20.05
N GLU A 824 -17.30 -0.25 -19.35
CA GLU A 824 -17.10 -0.36 -17.91
C GLU A 824 -15.77 -1.07 -17.68
N GLU A 825 -14.90 -0.52 -16.83
CA GLU A 825 -13.53 -1.02 -16.61
C GLU A 825 -13.10 -0.99 -15.14
N LEU A 826 -13.90 -0.39 -14.27
CA LEU A 826 -13.65 -0.21 -12.86
C LEU A 826 -14.32 -1.32 -12.05
N TRP A 827 -14.09 -1.33 -10.74
CA TRP A 827 -14.69 -2.30 -9.84
C TRP A 827 -16.11 -1.87 -9.51
N GLU A 828 -17.01 -1.93 -10.50
CA GLU A 828 -18.38 -1.44 -10.37
C GLU A 828 -19.35 -2.17 -11.31
N ALA A 829 -20.63 -2.18 -10.92
CA ALA A 829 -21.73 -2.60 -11.77
C ALA A 829 -22.49 -1.36 -12.27
N VAL A 830 -22.74 -1.30 -13.57
CA VAL A 830 -23.52 -0.22 -14.20
C VAL A 830 -24.90 -0.74 -14.57
N TYR A 831 -25.94 -0.01 -14.17
CA TYR A 831 -27.33 -0.24 -14.56
C TYR A 831 -27.72 0.83 -15.59
N PHE A 832 -27.46 0.55 -16.87
CA PHE A 832 -27.66 1.50 -17.95
C PHE A 832 -29.05 1.31 -18.58
N ASP A 833 -29.91 2.33 -18.45
CA ASP A 833 -31.34 2.24 -18.75
C ASP A 833 -31.71 2.97 -20.06
N LYS A 834 -31.07 4.11 -20.34
CA LYS A 834 -31.39 4.87 -21.56
C LYS A 834 -30.22 5.65 -22.10
N ALA A 835 -30.10 5.68 -23.43
CA ALA A 835 -29.19 6.58 -24.13
C ALA A 835 -29.84 7.23 -25.36
N SER A 836 -29.49 8.49 -25.64
CA SER A 836 -29.92 9.15 -26.89
C SER A 836 -28.88 10.14 -27.40
N LEU A 837 -28.74 10.25 -28.72
CA LEU A 837 -27.81 11.17 -29.36
C LEU A 837 -28.57 12.28 -30.08
N VAL A 838 -28.14 13.52 -29.86
CA VAL A 838 -28.76 14.70 -30.47
C VAL A 838 -27.69 15.50 -31.21
N ALA A 839 -27.85 15.67 -32.53
CA ALA A 839 -27.04 16.61 -33.31
C ALA A 839 -27.50 18.04 -33.04
N ILE A 840 -26.54 18.92 -32.79
CA ILE A 840 -26.72 20.35 -32.53
C ILE A 840 -26.06 21.11 -33.68
N ASP A 841 -26.88 21.58 -34.63
CA ASP A 841 -26.43 22.40 -35.74
C ASP A 841 -26.49 23.87 -35.36
N HIS A 842 -25.38 24.59 -35.54
CA HIS A 842 -25.31 26.02 -35.24
C HIS A 842 -24.27 26.75 -36.09
N PRO A 843 -24.37 28.09 -36.22
CA PRO A 843 -23.34 28.89 -36.85
C PRO A 843 -21.96 28.68 -36.20
N ASP A 844 -20.91 28.67 -37.02
CA ASP A 844 -19.52 28.58 -36.55
C ASP A 844 -19.05 29.83 -35.78
N SER A 845 -19.83 30.91 -35.82
CA SER A 845 -19.63 32.14 -35.05
C SER A 845 -19.99 32.02 -33.56
N ILE A 846 -20.53 30.88 -33.12
CA ILE A 846 -20.84 30.61 -31.72
C ILE A 846 -20.37 29.23 -31.30
N ASP A 847 -20.03 29.09 -30.02
CA ASP A 847 -19.84 27.81 -29.36
C ASP A 847 -21.07 27.44 -28.54
N THR A 848 -21.32 26.14 -28.39
CA THR A 848 -22.40 25.62 -27.57
C THR A 848 -21.85 24.79 -26.41
N TYR A 849 -22.47 24.95 -25.24
CA TYR A 849 -22.08 24.23 -24.02
C TYR A 849 -23.31 23.68 -23.30
N VAL A 850 -23.08 22.65 -22.50
CA VAL A 850 -24.03 22.14 -21.50
C VAL A 850 -23.37 22.14 -20.14
N ASP A 851 -24.20 22.08 -19.11
CA ASP A 851 -23.78 22.17 -17.71
C ASP A 851 -23.55 20.77 -17.15
N GLU A 852 -22.28 20.37 -17.13
CA GLU A 852 -21.80 19.03 -16.78
C GLU A 852 -21.32 18.96 -15.32
N LYS A 853 -21.88 19.82 -14.46
CA LYS A 853 -21.56 19.80 -13.03
C LYS A 853 -22.31 18.70 -12.29
N PHE A 854 -21.73 18.26 -11.18
CA PHE A 854 -22.44 17.58 -10.11
C PHE A 854 -23.02 18.63 -9.15
N VAL A 855 -24.28 18.42 -8.75
CA VAL A 855 -25.01 19.11 -7.68
C VAL A 855 -26.02 18.12 -7.12
N ALA A 856 -26.51 18.35 -5.90
CA ALA A 856 -27.65 17.59 -5.38
C ALA A 856 -28.86 17.66 -6.35
N PRO A 857 -29.68 16.60 -6.46
CA PRO A 857 -30.89 16.61 -7.28
C PRO A 857 -31.80 17.81 -6.96
N PRO A 858 -32.48 18.41 -7.97
CA PRO A 858 -32.56 17.97 -9.36
C PRO A 858 -31.32 18.33 -10.19
N TYR A 859 -30.86 17.36 -10.98
CA TYR A 859 -29.68 17.52 -11.82
C TYR A 859 -29.90 18.50 -13.00
N PRO A 860 -28.84 19.18 -13.50
CA PRO A 860 -28.93 20.03 -14.69
C PRO A 860 -29.52 19.29 -15.90
N GLY A 861 -30.54 19.90 -16.54
CA GLY A 861 -31.18 19.39 -17.75
C GLY A 861 -30.49 19.82 -19.06
N LYS A 862 -31.13 19.56 -20.21
CA LYS A 862 -30.64 19.81 -21.59
C LYS A 862 -30.49 21.29 -21.99
N LYS A 863 -30.16 22.21 -21.07
CA LYS A 863 -30.05 23.62 -21.42
C LYS A 863 -28.77 23.86 -22.23
N ILE A 864 -28.92 24.31 -23.46
CA ILE A 864 -27.82 24.69 -24.35
C ILE A 864 -27.46 26.15 -24.09
N TYR A 865 -26.21 26.39 -23.72
CA TYR A 865 -25.63 27.72 -23.53
C TYR A 865 -24.85 28.13 -24.78
N GLN A 866 -25.05 29.36 -25.26
CA GLN A 866 -24.42 29.88 -26.48
C GLN A 866 -23.40 30.96 -26.13
N VAL A 867 -22.18 30.82 -26.64
CA VAL A 867 -21.10 31.79 -26.41
C VAL A 867 -20.59 32.29 -27.76
N ALA A 868 -20.82 33.57 -28.06
CA ALA A 868 -20.28 34.23 -29.27
C ALA A 868 -18.94 34.93 -29.01
N ASN A 869 -18.72 35.40 -27.77
CA ASN A 869 -17.53 36.14 -27.38
C ASN A 869 -17.13 35.72 -25.95
N ALA A 870 -16.21 34.77 -25.86
CA ALA A 870 -15.60 34.38 -24.60
C ALA A 870 -14.63 35.48 -24.12
N GLN A 871 -14.80 35.91 -22.87
CA GLN A 871 -13.97 36.94 -22.23
C GLN A 871 -13.17 36.30 -21.10
N LEU A 872 -11.87 36.58 -21.06
CA LEU A 872 -11.00 36.13 -19.99
C LEU A 872 -11.08 37.08 -18.79
N PRO A 873 -10.93 36.59 -17.55
CA PRO A 873 -10.68 37.43 -16.40
C PRO A 873 -9.45 38.34 -16.62
N VAL A 874 -9.50 39.56 -16.09
CA VAL A 874 -8.38 40.50 -16.09
C VAL A 874 -7.21 39.96 -15.27
N SER A 875 -7.52 39.26 -14.18
CA SER A 875 -6.55 38.54 -13.36
C SER A 875 -7.21 37.33 -12.69
N ALA A 876 -6.39 36.33 -12.39
CA ALA A 876 -6.75 35.18 -11.58
C ALA A 876 -5.62 34.89 -10.60
N VAL A 877 -5.92 34.83 -9.31
CA VAL A 877 -4.94 34.54 -8.24
C VAL A 877 -5.45 33.51 -7.26
N ASP A 878 -4.54 32.79 -6.61
CA ASP A 878 -4.86 31.90 -5.49
C ASP A 878 -5.03 32.67 -4.16
N GLU A 879 -5.24 31.96 -3.05
CA GLU A 879 -5.36 32.54 -1.71
C GLU A 879 -4.09 33.26 -1.22
N LYS A 880 -2.93 32.97 -1.83
CA LYS A 880 -1.62 33.57 -1.52
C LYS A 880 -1.28 34.74 -2.45
N GLY A 881 -2.11 35.04 -3.44
CA GLY A 881 -1.89 36.09 -4.43
C GLY A 881 -0.99 35.68 -5.61
N ASN A 882 -0.69 34.39 -5.78
CA ASN A 882 0.07 33.88 -6.92
C ASN A 882 -0.78 33.95 -8.20
N ASN A 883 -0.19 34.37 -9.31
CA ASN A 883 -0.89 34.46 -10.59
C ASN A 883 -1.12 33.07 -11.20
N VAL A 884 -2.39 32.69 -11.36
CA VAL A 884 -2.81 31.41 -11.96
C VAL A 884 -3.51 31.59 -13.32
N LEU A 885 -3.69 32.82 -13.80
CA LEU A 885 -4.35 33.10 -15.10
C LEU A 885 -3.71 32.34 -16.30
N PRO A 886 -2.38 32.17 -16.40
CA PRO A 886 -1.78 31.44 -17.52
C PRO A 886 -2.22 29.96 -17.60
N LYS A 887 -2.71 29.38 -16.50
CA LYS A 887 -3.24 28.02 -16.41
C LYS A 887 -4.76 27.93 -16.66
N LEU A 888 -5.40 29.06 -16.98
CA LEU A 888 -6.86 29.15 -17.09
C LEU A 888 -7.33 29.78 -18.41
N GLU A 889 -6.42 30.35 -19.21
CA GLU A 889 -6.77 31.07 -20.44
C GLU A 889 -7.13 30.15 -21.62
N LYS A 890 -6.72 28.88 -21.59
CA LYS A 890 -6.83 27.93 -22.70
C LYS A 890 -7.27 26.56 -22.20
N TYR A 891 -7.90 25.79 -23.07
CA TYR A 891 -8.14 24.37 -22.85
C TYR A 891 -6.94 23.59 -23.41
N ASP A 892 -5.94 23.34 -22.56
CA ASP A 892 -4.67 22.71 -22.94
C ASP A 892 -4.16 21.67 -21.92
N PHE A 893 -5.00 21.30 -20.94
CA PHE A 893 -4.69 20.33 -19.88
C PHE A 893 -3.55 20.78 -18.95
N ASN A 894 -3.37 22.08 -18.75
CA ASN A 894 -2.45 22.66 -17.79
C ASN A 894 -3.20 23.16 -16.54
N TYR A 895 -3.24 22.31 -15.52
CA TYR A 895 -4.11 22.50 -14.37
C TYR A 895 -3.55 23.40 -13.26
N VAL A 896 -4.43 24.17 -12.63
CA VAL A 896 -4.17 24.82 -11.32
C VAL A 896 -4.01 23.74 -10.24
N SER A 897 -2.84 23.72 -9.58
CA SER A 897 -2.32 22.59 -8.78
C SER A 897 -1.67 23.03 -7.45
N ASN A 898 -1.63 24.32 -7.17
CA ASN A 898 -0.83 24.96 -6.12
C ASN A 898 -1.48 24.97 -4.72
N PHE A 899 -2.54 24.19 -4.51
CA PHE A 899 -3.13 23.95 -3.19
C PHE A 899 -2.38 22.86 -2.42
N SER A 900 -2.60 22.79 -1.12
CA SER A 900 -2.00 21.78 -0.24
C SER A 900 -2.95 20.60 -0.03
N LEU A 901 -2.41 19.38 -0.03
CA LEU A 901 -3.19 18.18 0.27
C LEU A 901 -3.40 18.02 1.78
N THR A 902 -4.42 17.26 2.16
CA THR A 902 -4.61 16.76 3.53
C THR A 902 -4.27 15.27 3.63
N LYS A 903 -4.65 14.60 4.73
CA LYS A 903 -4.51 13.15 4.92
C LYS A 903 -5.23 12.36 3.81
N PHE A 904 -6.44 12.77 3.44
CA PHE A 904 -7.31 11.99 2.55
C PHE A 904 -7.24 12.42 1.09
N GLN A 905 -7.34 11.45 0.17
CA GLN A 905 -7.61 11.75 -1.25
C GLN A 905 -8.93 12.52 -1.39
N GLY A 906 -8.96 13.49 -2.32
CA GLY A 906 -10.15 14.30 -2.58
C GLY A 906 -10.37 15.45 -1.59
N VAL A 907 -9.60 15.50 -0.50
CA VAL A 907 -9.66 16.57 0.50
C VAL A 907 -8.34 17.34 0.52
N ALA A 908 -8.43 18.63 0.23
CA ALA A 908 -7.34 19.60 0.24
C ALA A 908 -7.56 20.61 1.38
N GLU A 909 -6.50 21.32 1.75
CA GLU A 909 -6.63 22.50 2.60
C GLU A 909 -7.57 23.52 1.95
N GLU A 910 -8.23 24.35 2.75
CA GLU A 910 -9.09 25.42 2.22
C GLU A 910 -8.27 26.31 1.27
N HIS A 911 -8.71 26.40 0.01
CA HIS A 911 -8.02 27.17 -1.01
C HIS A 911 -9.02 28.03 -1.80
N ASP A 912 -8.51 29.15 -2.32
CA ASP A 912 -9.30 30.13 -3.04
C ASP A 912 -8.83 30.23 -4.50
N LEU A 913 -9.79 30.44 -5.40
CA LEU A 913 -9.54 30.96 -6.73
C LEU A 913 -10.26 32.30 -6.88
N ILE A 914 -9.48 33.39 -6.94
CA ILE A 914 -9.98 34.76 -6.98
C ILE A 914 -9.84 35.28 -8.40
N LEU A 915 -10.96 35.63 -9.03
CA LEU A 915 -11.03 36.11 -10.41
C LEU A 915 -11.48 37.57 -10.43
N ASP A 916 -10.78 38.44 -11.14
CA ASP A 916 -11.23 39.79 -11.46
C ASP A 916 -11.82 39.80 -12.88
N LEU A 917 -13.14 39.96 -13.00
CA LEU A 917 -13.80 40.00 -14.31
C LEU A 917 -13.67 41.38 -14.99
N GLY A 918 -13.20 42.40 -14.27
CA GLY A 918 -13.05 43.77 -14.78
C GLY A 918 -14.24 44.69 -14.51
N LYS A 919 -14.03 46.01 -14.58
CA LYS A 919 -14.99 47.03 -14.10
C LYS A 919 -16.23 47.24 -14.99
N ASN A 920 -16.13 46.96 -16.30
CA ASN A 920 -17.16 47.29 -17.29
C ASN A 920 -17.96 46.08 -17.78
N VAL A 921 -18.07 45.03 -16.97
CA VAL A 921 -18.79 43.80 -17.31
C VAL A 921 -20.30 44.02 -17.19
N ASP A 922 -21.05 43.76 -18.26
CA ASP A 922 -22.53 43.75 -18.26
C ASP A 922 -23.05 42.61 -17.36
N GLN A 923 -23.81 42.99 -16.33
CA GLN A 923 -24.34 42.06 -15.33
C GLN A 923 -25.66 41.38 -15.75
N ASN A 924 -26.34 41.91 -16.77
CA ASN A 924 -27.69 41.45 -17.10
C ASN A 924 -27.71 40.03 -17.69
N ASN A 925 -26.61 39.61 -18.30
CA ASN A 925 -26.45 38.30 -18.95
C ASN A 925 -25.06 37.69 -18.67
N LEU A 926 -24.55 37.85 -17.45
CA LEU A 926 -23.22 37.36 -17.08
C LEU A 926 -23.25 35.89 -16.65
N MET A 927 -22.53 35.06 -17.39
CA MET A 927 -22.33 33.63 -17.11
C MET A 927 -20.83 33.33 -17.01
N LEU A 928 -20.46 32.51 -16.03
CA LEU A 928 -19.11 31.98 -15.84
C LEU A 928 -19.06 30.53 -16.33
N TYR A 929 -17.99 30.18 -17.04
CA TYR A 929 -17.72 28.85 -17.58
C TYR A 929 -16.39 28.37 -17.03
N MET A 930 -16.39 27.19 -16.41
CA MET A 930 -15.22 26.63 -15.77
C MET A 930 -15.05 25.18 -16.18
N ARG A 931 -13.90 24.85 -16.77
CA ARG A 931 -13.58 23.52 -17.24
C ARG A 931 -12.48 22.90 -16.37
N GLY A 932 -12.69 21.67 -15.94
CA GLY A 932 -11.75 20.99 -15.05
C GLY A 932 -12.12 19.54 -14.78
N TRP A 933 -11.44 18.96 -13.80
CA TRP A 933 -11.74 17.62 -13.28
C TRP A 933 -11.61 17.60 -11.75
N ILE A 934 -12.20 16.59 -11.13
CA ILE A 934 -12.12 16.35 -9.68
C ILE A 934 -11.44 15.01 -9.40
N PHE A 935 -10.60 14.97 -8.36
CA PHE A 935 -10.18 13.70 -7.78
C PHE A 935 -11.03 13.43 -6.53
N PRO A 936 -12.05 12.56 -6.57
CA PRO A 936 -13.01 12.41 -5.48
C PRO A 936 -12.49 11.50 -4.35
N PRO A 937 -13.01 11.64 -3.12
CA PRO A 937 -12.97 10.57 -2.12
C PRO A 937 -13.81 9.37 -2.58
N ASP A 938 -13.46 8.16 -2.14
CA ASP A 938 -14.26 6.93 -2.37
C ASP A 938 -15.07 6.55 -1.12
N ALA A 939 -15.76 5.41 -1.14
CA ALA A 939 -16.60 4.96 -0.04
C ALA A 939 -15.80 4.75 1.25
N SER A 940 -14.64 4.08 1.20
CA SER A 940 -13.77 3.91 2.37
C SER A 940 -13.35 5.27 2.99
N ILE A 941 -12.91 6.23 2.16
CA ILE A 941 -12.56 7.57 2.65
C ILE A 941 -13.78 8.31 3.19
N ASN A 942 -14.93 8.20 2.53
CA ASN A 942 -16.15 8.84 3.02
C ASN A 942 -16.56 8.27 4.39
N THR A 943 -16.40 6.96 4.61
CA THR A 943 -16.54 6.34 5.93
C THR A 943 -15.58 6.98 6.93
N ALA A 944 -14.27 7.02 6.66
CA ALA A 944 -13.28 7.66 7.54
C ALA A 944 -13.61 9.15 7.84
N LEU A 945 -14.14 9.88 6.87
CA LEU A 945 -14.56 11.28 7.06
C LEU A 945 -15.79 11.43 7.97
N THR A 946 -16.65 10.41 8.08
CA THR A 946 -17.73 10.40 9.09
C THR A 946 -17.23 10.14 10.51
N GLN A 947 -16.00 9.66 10.64
CA GLN A 947 -15.41 9.25 11.91
C GLN A 947 -14.59 10.36 12.59
N THR A 948 -14.22 11.40 11.85
CA THR A 948 -13.39 12.52 12.31
C THR A 948 -14.09 13.87 12.17
N ASP A 949 -13.77 14.81 13.05
CA ASP A 949 -14.20 16.22 12.93
C ASP A 949 -13.11 17.13 12.33
N THR A 950 -11.91 16.59 12.13
CA THR A 950 -10.72 17.34 11.70
C THR A 950 -10.77 17.72 10.23
N TYR A 951 -11.21 16.81 9.36
CA TYR A 951 -11.24 17.00 7.91
C TYR A 951 -12.68 17.14 7.43
N LYS A 952 -12.98 18.20 6.66
CA LYS A 952 -14.33 18.48 6.17
C LYS A 952 -14.34 18.79 4.69
N ILE A 953 -15.25 18.14 3.97
CA ILE A 953 -15.50 18.43 2.56
C ILE A 953 -16.42 19.64 2.47
N GLN A 954 -15.99 20.64 1.70
CA GLN A 954 -16.74 21.82 1.37
C GLN A 954 -16.81 21.96 -0.15
N SER A 955 -18.01 21.78 -0.71
CA SER A 955 -18.28 22.06 -2.12
C SER A 955 -17.87 23.48 -2.51
N PRO A 956 -17.52 23.75 -3.78
CA PRO A 956 -17.18 25.08 -4.24
C PRO A 956 -18.29 26.08 -3.94
N SER A 957 -17.95 27.13 -3.19
CA SER A 957 -18.83 28.25 -2.89
C SER A 957 -18.37 29.50 -3.62
N LEU A 958 -19.30 30.39 -3.99
CA LEU A 958 -18.99 31.64 -4.66
C LEU A 958 -19.28 32.84 -3.77
N GLN A 959 -18.25 33.67 -3.63
CA GLN A 959 -18.23 34.87 -2.82
C GLN A 959 -17.94 36.11 -3.66
N VAL A 960 -18.50 37.24 -3.24
CA VAL A 960 -18.28 38.56 -3.87
C VAL A 960 -17.97 39.59 -2.78
N MET A 961 -17.41 40.73 -3.19
CA MET A 961 -17.15 41.83 -2.26
C MET A 961 -18.44 42.57 -1.89
N ASN A 962 -18.66 42.73 -0.58
CA ASN A 962 -19.74 43.53 -0.02
C ASN A 962 -19.34 45.02 0.11
N LYS A 963 -20.24 45.86 0.61
CA LYS A 963 -20.02 47.32 0.73
C LYS A 963 -18.91 47.68 1.73
N GLU A 964 -18.61 46.81 2.69
CA GLU A 964 -17.54 46.96 3.66
C GLU A 964 -16.18 46.43 3.16
N GLY A 965 -16.10 45.96 1.90
CA GLY A 965 -14.88 45.41 1.32
C GLY A 965 -14.54 43.99 1.82
N LYS A 966 -15.52 43.26 2.35
CA LYS A 966 -15.37 41.88 2.83
C LYS A 966 -16.00 40.89 1.85
N TRP A 967 -15.42 39.71 1.76
CA TRP A 967 -15.99 38.59 1.02
C TRP A 967 -17.28 38.09 1.67
N GLN A 968 -18.35 37.95 0.88
CA GLN A 968 -19.63 37.42 1.32
C GLN A 968 -20.12 36.33 0.35
N THR A 969 -20.52 35.18 0.90
CA THR A 969 -21.09 34.06 0.11
C THR A 969 -22.44 34.45 -0.47
N VAL A 970 -22.56 34.36 -1.80
CA VAL A 970 -23.79 34.65 -2.55
C VAL A 970 -24.35 33.42 -3.27
N ILE A 971 -23.51 32.38 -3.45
CA ILE A 971 -23.93 31.04 -3.85
C ILE A 971 -23.18 30.05 -2.94
N LYS A 972 -23.92 29.26 -2.16
CA LYS A 972 -23.32 28.31 -1.20
C LYS A 972 -22.64 27.13 -1.88
N ASP A 973 -23.22 26.67 -2.98
CA ASP A 973 -22.72 25.55 -3.79
C ASP A 973 -22.93 25.90 -5.26
N ILE A 974 -21.83 26.08 -6.01
CA ILE A 974 -21.86 26.28 -7.47
C ILE A 974 -21.77 24.95 -8.24
N GLY A 975 -21.65 23.83 -7.53
CA GLY A 975 -21.32 22.50 -8.04
C GLY A 975 -19.85 22.36 -8.45
N TYR A 976 -19.50 21.17 -8.92
CA TYR A 976 -18.14 20.81 -9.32
C TYR A 976 -18.15 19.89 -10.55
N PRO A 977 -17.01 19.71 -11.25
CA PRO A 977 -16.90 18.79 -12.39
C PRO A 977 -17.38 17.37 -12.02
N MET A 978 -18.30 16.77 -12.78
CA MET A 978 -18.69 15.38 -12.58
C MET A 978 -17.69 14.42 -13.26
N GLY A 979 -16.56 14.18 -12.59
CA GLY A 979 -15.47 13.36 -13.10
C GLY A 979 -14.48 14.14 -13.98
N ARG A 980 -14.06 13.53 -15.09
CA ARG A 980 -13.01 14.03 -15.99
C ARG A 980 -13.55 14.98 -17.06
N ASP A 981 -12.81 16.05 -17.30
CA ASP A 981 -13.01 17.01 -18.40
C ASP A 981 -14.46 17.54 -18.53
N LYS A 982 -14.96 18.19 -17.46
CA LYS A 982 -16.35 18.70 -17.40
C LYS A 982 -16.43 20.21 -17.37
N MET A 983 -17.49 20.73 -17.98
CA MET A 983 -17.86 22.15 -17.96
C MET A 983 -18.86 22.45 -16.83
N VAL A 984 -18.49 23.32 -15.90
CA VAL A 984 -19.35 23.88 -14.85
C VAL A 984 -19.79 25.28 -15.27
N ILE A 985 -21.10 25.52 -15.30
CA ILE A 985 -21.67 26.82 -15.70
C ILE A 985 -22.36 27.48 -14.50
N VAL A 986 -21.98 28.72 -14.21
CA VAL A 986 -22.48 29.50 -13.07
C VAL A 986 -23.15 30.79 -13.53
N ASP A 987 -24.36 31.02 -13.06
CA ASP A 987 -25.14 32.24 -13.33
C ASP A 987 -24.81 33.33 -12.31
N LEU A 988 -24.15 34.40 -12.80
CA LEU A 988 -23.71 35.52 -11.96
C LEU A 988 -24.67 36.72 -12.01
N ARG A 989 -25.81 36.59 -12.69
CA ARG A 989 -26.79 37.68 -12.79
C ARG A 989 -27.30 38.07 -11.41
N ASN A 990 -27.26 39.37 -11.12
CA ASN A 990 -27.69 39.96 -9.85
C ASN A 990 -26.99 39.39 -8.60
N LYS A 991 -25.78 38.82 -8.73
CA LYS A 991 -25.01 38.25 -7.60
C LYS A 991 -24.05 39.24 -6.93
N PHE A 992 -23.66 40.30 -7.62
CA PHE A 992 -22.73 41.29 -7.08
C PHE A 992 -23.43 42.25 -6.11
N LEU A 993 -22.79 42.50 -4.96
CA LEU A 993 -23.34 43.33 -3.89
C LEU A 993 -22.90 44.81 -3.97
N THR A 994 -21.98 45.11 -4.89
CA THR A 994 -21.41 46.45 -5.11
C THR A 994 -21.43 46.82 -6.60
N PRO A 995 -21.65 48.10 -6.95
CA PRO A 995 -21.75 48.53 -8.34
C PRO A 995 -20.44 48.43 -9.14
N ASP A 996 -19.27 48.58 -8.50
CA ASP A 996 -17.99 48.74 -9.22
C ASP A 996 -16.98 47.60 -8.97
N ASP A 997 -17.32 46.61 -8.14
CA ASP A 997 -16.47 45.44 -7.90
C ASP A 997 -17.03 44.22 -8.64
N ARG A 998 -16.19 43.59 -9.46
CA ARG A 998 -16.53 42.36 -10.21
C ARG A 998 -15.61 41.21 -9.86
N ARG A 999 -14.91 41.31 -8.73
CA ARG A 999 -14.13 40.20 -8.22
C ARG A 999 -15.04 39.15 -7.63
N ILE A 1000 -14.75 37.90 -7.98
CA ILE A 1000 -15.38 36.72 -7.39
C ILE A 1000 -14.31 35.87 -6.73
N ARG A 1001 -14.69 35.19 -5.67
CA ARG A 1001 -13.85 34.20 -4.98
C ARG A 1001 -14.57 32.88 -4.94
N ILE A 1002 -13.91 31.85 -5.47
CA ILE A 1002 -14.37 30.47 -5.41
C ILE A 1002 -13.57 29.78 -4.31
N ARG A 1003 -14.25 29.21 -3.34
CA ARG A 1003 -13.62 28.63 -2.13
C ARG A 1003 -14.12 27.22 -1.90
N THR A 1004 -13.20 26.29 -1.68
CA THR A 1004 -13.48 24.86 -1.48
C THR A 1004 -12.37 24.17 -0.68
N THR A 1005 -12.66 22.98 -0.17
CA THR A 1005 -11.66 22.02 0.32
C THR A 1005 -11.58 20.77 -0.58
N MET A 1006 -12.28 20.74 -1.71
CA MET A 1006 -12.25 19.61 -2.64
C MET A 1006 -11.03 19.66 -3.55
N GLN A 1007 -10.47 18.51 -3.88
CA GLN A 1007 -9.34 18.40 -4.81
C GLN A 1007 -9.78 18.57 -6.27
N ILE A 1008 -10.00 19.83 -6.69
CA ILE A 1008 -10.47 20.19 -8.03
C ILE A 1008 -9.36 20.88 -8.82
N TYR A 1009 -9.14 20.41 -10.04
CA TYR A 1009 -8.12 20.91 -10.95
C TYR A 1009 -8.79 21.61 -12.13
N TRP A 1010 -8.67 22.94 -12.16
CA TRP A 1010 -9.20 23.79 -13.23
C TRP A 1010 -8.19 23.99 -14.34
N ASP A 1011 -8.65 23.92 -15.59
CA ASP A 1011 -7.85 24.07 -16.81
C ASP A 1011 -8.23 25.31 -17.61
N GLN A 1012 -9.53 25.64 -17.67
CA GLN A 1012 -9.98 26.80 -18.44
C GLN A 1012 -11.11 27.51 -17.71
N ILE A 1013 -11.00 28.84 -17.58
CA ILE A 1013 -12.09 29.68 -17.05
C ILE A 1013 -12.24 30.93 -17.91
N PHE A 1014 -13.48 31.17 -18.34
CA PHE A 1014 -13.87 32.38 -19.05
C PHE A 1014 -15.30 32.78 -18.66
N PHE A 1015 -15.71 33.98 -19.04
CA PHE A 1015 -17.08 34.44 -18.88
C PHE A 1015 -17.65 34.97 -20.20
N SER A 1016 -18.97 35.04 -20.29
CA SER A 1016 -19.65 35.65 -21.43
C SER A 1016 -20.62 36.72 -20.95
N THR A 1017 -20.72 37.81 -21.70
CA THR A 1017 -21.72 38.86 -21.51
C THR A 1017 -22.64 38.96 -22.73
N GLY A 1018 -23.85 39.47 -22.53
CA GLY A 1018 -24.84 39.64 -23.58
C GLY A 1018 -25.64 38.36 -23.91
N LYS A 1019 -26.79 38.53 -24.56
CA LYS A 1019 -27.65 37.43 -25.00
C LYS A 1019 -27.31 37.06 -26.44
N THR A 1020 -26.70 35.90 -26.63
CA THR A 1020 -26.53 35.31 -27.97
C THR A 1020 -27.83 34.61 -28.38
N ASN A 1021 -28.43 35.02 -29.49
CA ASN A 1021 -29.64 34.41 -30.05
C ASN A 1021 -29.35 33.85 -31.46
N ALA A 1022 -28.26 33.09 -31.60
CA ALA A 1022 -27.99 32.42 -32.86
C ALA A 1022 -28.99 31.25 -33.03
N PRO A 1023 -29.43 30.96 -34.28
CA PRO A 1023 -30.28 29.82 -34.53
C PRO A 1023 -29.52 28.52 -34.22
N VAL A 1024 -30.09 27.70 -33.35
CA VAL A 1024 -29.59 26.35 -33.03
C VAL A 1024 -30.67 25.35 -33.40
N LYS A 1025 -30.32 24.34 -34.20
CA LYS A 1025 -31.24 23.27 -34.59
C LYS A 1025 -30.80 21.96 -33.95
N SER A 1026 -31.65 21.42 -33.10
CA SER A 1026 -31.44 20.11 -32.47
C SER A 1026 -32.18 19.04 -33.27
N THR A 1027 -31.48 17.98 -33.66
CA THR A 1027 -32.05 16.81 -34.33
C THR A 1027 -31.70 15.57 -33.53
N GLU A 1028 -32.68 14.86 -33.01
CA GLU A 1028 -32.47 13.58 -32.33
C GLU A 1028 -32.23 12.46 -33.36
N LEU A 1029 -31.20 11.66 -33.13
CA LEU A 1029 -30.85 10.56 -34.02
C LEU A 1029 -31.47 9.27 -33.49
N LYS A 1030 -31.99 8.47 -34.42
CA LYS A 1030 -32.50 7.14 -34.08
C LYS A 1030 -31.33 6.19 -33.83
N MET A 1031 -31.28 5.60 -32.64
CA MET A 1031 -30.42 4.45 -32.39
C MET A 1031 -30.96 3.25 -33.17
N VAL A 1032 -30.10 2.62 -33.98
CA VAL A 1032 -30.49 1.51 -34.87
C VAL A 1032 -29.83 0.19 -34.50
N ASN A 1033 -28.79 0.23 -33.67
CA ASN A 1033 -28.09 -0.95 -33.18
C ASN A 1033 -27.51 -0.66 -31.79
N ALA A 1034 -27.57 -1.65 -30.90
CA ALA A 1034 -26.79 -1.66 -29.66
C ALA A 1034 -26.37 -3.09 -29.30
N ILE A 1035 -25.09 -3.29 -29.02
CA ILE A 1035 -24.50 -4.59 -28.75
C ILE A 1035 -23.65 -4.49 -27.47
N LEU A 1036 -23.88 -5.40 -26.53
CA LEU A 1036 -23.03 -5.63 -25.36
C LEU A 1036 -22.04 -6.76 -25.67
N ASP A 1037 -20.76 -6.55 -25.39
CA ASP A 1037 -19.68 -7.55 -25.54
C ASP A 1037 -18.60 -7.38 -24.47
N PHE A 1038 -17.69 -8.34 -24.33
CA PHE A 1038 -16.52 -8.21 -23.46
C PHE A 1038 -15.33 -7.61 -24.21
N ARG A 1039 -14.86 -6.45 -23.78
CA ARG A 1039 -13.69 -5.77 -24.36
C ARG A 1039 -12.41 -5.97 -23.56
N GLY A 1040 -12.48 -5.98 -22.23
CA GLY A 1040 -11.32 -5.93 -21.34
C GLY A 1040 -10.97 -4.50 -20.89
N TYR A 1041 -9.77 -4.33 -20.32
CA TYR A 1041 -9.38 -3.11 -19.60
C TYR A 1041 -8.28 -2.34 -20.34
N SER A 1042 -8.47 -1.04 -20.52
CA SER A 1042 -7.56 -0.13 -21.20
C SER A 1042 -6.27 0.09 -20.41
N GLU A 1043 -5.16 0.28 -21.13
CA GLU A 1043 -3.97 0.91 -20.56
C GLU A 1043 -4.24 2.40 -20.26
N SER A 1044 -3.79 2.87 -19.10
CA SER A 1044 -4.00 4.26 -18.66
C SER A 1044 -2.73 5.11 -18.64
N TYR A 1045 -2.88 6.42 -18.79
CA TYR A 1045 -1.80 7.41 -18.70
C TYR A 1045 -2.32 8.76 -18.18
N ARG A 1046 -1.46 9.59 -17.58
CA ARG A 1046 -1.86 10.94 -17.13
C ARG A 1046 -1.83 11.96 -18.26
N LYS A 1047 -2.96 12.62 -18.50
CA LYS A 1047 -3.10 13.64 -19.56
C LYS A 1047 -2.98 15.04 -18.98
N GLY A 1048 -2.01 15.83 -19.44
CA GLY A 1048 -1.75 17.18 -18.89
C GLY A 1048 -0.68 17.23 -17.81
N GLY A 1049 0.19 16.22 -17.74
CA GLY A 1049 1.27 16.15 -16.76
C GLY A 1049 0.84 15.55 -15.42
N PRO A 1050 1.61 15.78 -14.34
CA PRO A 1050 1.47 15.03 -13.09
C PRO A 1050 0.13 15.21 -12.37
N PHE A 1051 -0.50 16.39 -12.52
CA PHE A 1051 -1.80 16.72 -11.92
C PHE A 1051 -2.97 16.55 -12.89
N GLY A 1052 -2.73 15.96 -14.05
CA GLY A 1052 -3.77 15.60 -15.00
C GLY A 1052 -4.56 14.36 -14.55
N PRO A 1053 -5.80 14.19 -15.04
CA PRO A 1053 -6.56 12.98 -14.81
C PRO A 1053 -5.93 11.79 -15.54
N GLU A 1054 -6.25 10.58 -15.06
CA GLU A 1054 -6.02 9.36 -15.83
C GLU A 1054 -6.88 9.35 -17.09
N TRP A 1055 -6.23 9.08 -18.21
CA TRP A 1055 -6.78 8.91 -19.55
C TRP A 1055 -6.52 7.47 -20.00
N VAL A 1056 -7.23 7.00 -21.01
CA VAL A 1056 -7.17 5.59 -21.44
C VAL A 1056 -7.00 5.44 -22.94
N ASP A 1057 -6.25 4.41 -23.34
CA ASP A 1057 -6.10 3.98 -24.73
C ASP A 1057 -7.18 2.96 -25.11
N TYR A 1058 -7.87 3.18 -26.23
CA TYR A 1058 -8.96 2.29 -26.65
C TYR A 1058 -8.49 0.93 -27.16
N TYR A 1059 -7.32 0.86 -27.80
CA TYR A 1059 -6.86 -0.32 -28.53
C TYR A 1059 -5.88 -1.17 -27.73
N ASN A 1060 -5.16 -0.59 -26.76
CA ASN A 1060 -4.32 -1.37 -25.87
C ASN A 1060 -5.12 -1.86 -24.66
N THR A 1061 -5.51 -3.14 -24.67
CA THR A 1061 -6.31 -3.72 -23.59
C THR A 1061 -5.71 -5.01 -23.02
N SER A 1062 -6.02 -5.26 -21.75
CA SER A 1062 -5.81 -6.55 -21.09
C SER A 1062 -7.13 -7.32 -20.97
N LYS A 1063 -7.05 -8.65 -20.90
CA LYS A 1063 -8.22 -9.55 -20.82
C LYS A 1063 -8.32 -10.23 -19.44
N GLY A 1064 -9.31 -11.11 -19.27
CA GLY A 1064 -9.58 -11.83 -18.02
C GLY A 1064 -10.27 -10.95 -16.97
N GLN A 1065 -10.49 -11.48 -15.77
CA GLN A 1065 -11.11 -10.76 -14.66
C GLN A 1065 -10.04 -9.96 -13.89
N LYS A 1066 -10.17 -8.63 -13.84
CA LYS A 1066 -9.23 -7.75 -13.11
C LYS A 1066 -9.63 -7.53 -11.65
N TRP A 1067 -10.93 -7.46 -11.39
CA TRP A 1067 -11.48 -7.13 -10.08
C TRP A 1067 -12.12 -8.34 -9.43
N ARG A 1068 -12.35 -8.25 -8.12
CA ARG A 1068 -13.23 -9.19 -7.41
C ARG A 1068 -14.68 -8.79 -7.69
N ASP A 1069 -15.18 -9.08 -8.89
CA ASP A 1069 -16.43 -8.50 -9.40
C ASP A 1069 -17.65 -8.78 -8.49
N LEU A 1070 -18.62 -7.86 -8.55
CA LEU A 1070 -19.89 -7.99 -7.86
C LEU A 1070 -20.62 -9.24 -8.36
N THR A 1071 -20.93 -10.16 -7.46
CA THR A 1071 -21.56 -11.45 -7.83
C THR A 1071 -23.03 -11.28 -8.24
N GLY A 1072 -23.50 -12.08 -9.19
CA GLY A 1072 -24.91 -12.13 -9.57
C GLY A 1072 -25.15 -12.26 -11.07
N TYR A 1073 -26.39 -11.97 -11.50
CA TYR A 1073 -26.82 -12.11 -12.88
C TYR A 1073 -26.73 -10.78 -13.65
N TYR A 1074 -25.84 -10.75 -14.63
CA TYR A 1074 -25.62 -9.64 -15.54
C TYR A 1074 -26.32 -9.86 -16.89
N THR A 1075 -26.42 -8.78 -17.67
CA THR A 1075 -26.96 -8.86 -19.03
C THR A 1075 -26.07 -9.74 -19.91
N ARG A 1076 -26.71 -10.64 -20.67
CA ARG A 1076 -26.04 -11.48 -21.68
C ARG A 1076 -25.45 -10.63 -22.80
N TYR A 1077 -24.37 -11.12 -23.39
CA TYR A 1077 -23.80 -10.50 -24.60
C TYR A 1077 -24.76 -10.58 -25.79
N GLY A 1078 -24.53 -9.68 -26.75
CA GLY A 1078 -25.29 -9.54 -27.99
C GLY A 1078 -26.25 -8.35 -27.99
N ASN A 1079 -27.34 -8.46 -28.76
CA ASN A 1079 -28.26 -7.34 -28.98
C ASN A 1079 -29.00 -6.93 -27.69
N VAL A 1080 -28.84 -5.65 -27.34
CA VAL A 1080 -29.41 -4.97 -26.18
C VAL A 1080 -30.16 -3.69 -26.57
N LEU A 1081 -30.37 -3.41 -27.86
CA LEU A 1081 -31.05 -2.23 -28.36
C LEU A 1081 -32.37 -1.88 -27.64
N PRO A 1082 -33.25 -2.84 -27.30
CA PRO A 1082 -34.51 -2.53 -26.59
C PRO A 1082 -34.29 -1.90 -25.22
N LEU A 1083 -33.21 -2.24 -24.52
CA LEU A 1083 -32.91 -1.82 -23.14
C LEU A 1083 -32.31 -0.41 -23.03
N LEU A 1084 -32.21 0.33 -24.14
CA LEU A 1084 -31.65 1.69 -24.15
C LEU A 1084 -32.61 2.73 -24.75
N GLN A 1085 -33.81 2.31 -25.18
CA GLN A 1085 -34.77 3.20 -25.84
C GLN A 1085 -35.57 4.06 -24.84
N GLU A 1086 -35.96 3.47 -23.72
CA GLU A 1086 -36.85 4.05 -22.72
C GLU A 1086 -36.24 3.87 -21.33
N ALA A 1087 -36.56 4.77 -20.40
CA ALA A 1087 -36.15 4.62 -19.01
C ALA A 1087 -37.30 3.95 -18.26
N ASP A 1088 -37.20 2.65 -18.04
CA ASP A 1088 -38.34 1.80 -17.65
C ASP A 1088 -37.97 0.69 -16.66
N ASP A 1089 -36.84 0.85 -15.97
CA ASP A 1089 -36.29 -0.10 -15.01
C ASP A 1089 -35.76 -1.40 -15.65
N GLU A 1090 -35.62 -1.51 -16.98
CA GLU A 1090 -35.02 -2.67 -17.69
C GLU A 1090 -33.59 -2.38 -18.18
N TYR A 1091 -32.58 -2.78 -17.41
CA TYR A 1091 -31.20 -2.33 -17.61
C TYR A 1091 -30.36 -3.21 -18.55
N ILE A 1092 -29.40 -2.59 -19.21
CA ILE A 1092 -28.11 -3.25 -19.42
C ILE A 1092 -27.35 -3.23 -18.09
N ILE A 1093 -27.08 -4.42 -17.54
CA ILE A 1093 -26.21 -4.58 -16.38
C ILE A 1093 -24.81 -4.96 -16.89
N CYS A 1094 -23.87 -4.02 -16.80
CA CYS A 1094 -22.47 -4.19 -17.21
C CYS A 1094 -21.58 -4.52 -16.01
N ASN A 1095 -20.59 -5.38 -16.24
CA ASN A 1095 -19.50 -5.73 -15.33
C ASN A 1095 -18.18 -5.09 -15.81
N GLY A 1096 -17.16 -5.07 -14.95
CA GLY A 1096 -15.82 -4.63 -15.33
C GLY A 1096 -15.27 -5.38 -16.55
N GLY A 1097 -14.86 -4.64 -17.58
CA GLY A 1097 -14.37 -5.13 -18.86
C GLY A 1097 -15.43 -5.21 -19.98
N ASP A 1098 -16.71 -4.99 -19.66
CA ASP A 1098 -17.78 -4.97 -20.66
C ASP A 1098 -17.80 -3.68 -21.48
N GLU A 1099 -18.28 -3.76 -22.72
CA GLU A 1099 -18.49 -2.63 -23.60
C GLU A 1099 -19.86 -2.68 -24.28
N VAL A 1100 -20.57 -1.55 -24.28
CA VAL A 1100 -21.77 -1.32 -25.07
C VAL A 1100 -21.42 -0.48 -26.31
N THR A 1101 -21.55 -1.06 -27.50
CA THR A 1101 -21.48 -0.33 -28.77
C THR A 1101 -22.87 0.14 -29.18
N MET A 1102 -23.03 1.44 -29.49
CA MET A 1102 -24.29 2.05 -29.93
C MET A 1102 -24.11 2.74 -31.29
N ASP A 1103 -24.98 2.42 -32.26
CA ASP A 1103 -24.99 3.08 -33.57
C ASP A 1103 -26.25 3.92 -33.80
N PHE A 1104 -26.03 5.13 -34.28
CA PHE A 1104 -27.08 6.11 -34.57
C PHE A 1104 -27.12 6.43 -36.07
N ASP A 1105 -28.33 6.41 -36.64
CA ASP A 1105 -28.55 6.67 -38.08
C ASP A 1105 -28.23 8.12 -38.45
N ALA A 1106 -27.20 8.32 -39.27
CA ALA A 1106 -26.82 9.64 -39.77
C ALA A 1106 -27.65 10.07 -41.00
N GLY A 1107 -28.36 9.14 -41.65
CA GLY A 1107 -29.00 9.33 -42.96
C GLY A 1107 -30.12 10.36 -42.97
N LYS A 1108 -30.70 10.69 -41.81
CA LYS A 1108 -31.77 11.69 -41.67
C LYS A 1108 -31.26 13.08 -41.28
N LEU A 1109 -29.96 13.28 -41.14
CA LEU A 1109 -29.43 14.59 -40.79
C LEU A 1109 -29.50 15.54 -41.98
N PRO A 1110 -29.95 16.80 -41.76
CA PRO A 1110 -29.92 17.80 -42.81
C PRO A 1110 -28.47 18.15 -43.19
N PRO A 1111 -28.20 18.56 -44.44
CA PRO A 1111 -26.92 19.15 -44.80
C PRO A 1111 -26.71 20.43 -43.99
N LEU A 1112 -25.46 20.67 -43.57
CA LEU A 1112 -25.12 21.88 -42.83
C LEU A 1112 -25.20 23.11 -43.75
N PRO A 1113 -25.85 24.21 -43.32
CA PRO A 1113 -25.73 25.49 -44.01
C PRO A 1113 -24.26 25.94 -44.08
N LYS A 1114 -23.94 26.80 -45.06
CA LYS A 1114 -22.59 27.38 -45.15
C LYS A 1114 -22.28 28.21 -43.90
N GLY A 1115 -21.10 28.02 -43.30
CA GLY A 1115 -20.68 28.71 -42.07
C GLY A 1115 -21.33 28.13 -40.80
N TRP A 1116 -21.79 26.88 -40.85
CA TRP A 1116 -22.32 26.17 -39.69
C TRP A 1116 -21.44 24.96 -39.37
N LYS A 1117 -21.43 24.60 -38.09
CA LYS A 1117 -20.85 23.37 -37.57
C LYS A 1117 -21.92 22.53 -36.87
N ARG A 1118 -21.59 21.26 -36.64
CA ARG A 1118 -22.44 20.28 -35.95
C ARG A 1118 -21.66 19.72 -34.78
N ASP A 1119 -22.16 19.97 -33.58
CA ASP A 1119 -21.75 19.26 -32.37
C ASP A 1119 -22.83 18.25 -31.98
N PHE A 1120 -22.59 17.45 -30.95
CA PHE A 1120 -23.56 16.47 -30.48
C PHE A 1120 -23.71 16.53 -28.96
N LEU A 1121 -24.88 16.13 -28.48
CA LEU A 1121 -25.12 15.84 -27.08
C LEU A 1121 -25.50 14.37 -26.94
N ILE A 1122 -24.83 13.65 -26.04
CA ILE A 1122 -25.26 12.34 -25.57
C ILE A 1122 -26.04 12.51 -24.27
N TYR A 1123 -27.23 11.93 -24.23
CA TYR A 1123 -28.00 11.73 -23.01
C TYR A 1123 -27.74 10.33 -22.49
N SER A 1124 -27.60 10.20 -21.17
CA SER A 1124 -27.57 8.92 -20.49
C SER A 1124 -28.37 8.95 -19.21
N GLU A 1125 -29.02 7.82 -18.92
CA GLU A 1125 -29.77 7.56 -17.70
C GLU A 1125 -29.42 6.19 -17.13
N GLY A 1126 -29.13 6.13 -15.83
CA GLY A 1126 -28.75 4.89 -15.17
C GLY A 1126 -28.13 5.11 -13.79
N TRP A 1127 -27.64 4.02 -13.21
CA TRP A 1127 -26.97 4.02 -11.91
C TRP A 1127 -25.63 3.31 -12.00
N VAL A 1128 -24.75 3.60 -11.05
CA VAL A 1128 -23.50 2.88 -10.83
C VAL A 1128 -23.44 2.45 -9.37
N LYS A 1129 -22.99 1.22 -9.12
CA LYS A 1129 -22.68 0.71 -7.78
C LYS A 1129 -21.27 0.15 -7.78
N ASP A 1130 -20.39 0.77 -7.02
CA ASP A 1130 -19.01 0.29 -6.89
C ASP A 1130 -18.91 -0.90 -5.93
N GLY A 1131 -17.78 -1.61 -6.03
CA GLY A 1131 -17.47 -2.79 -5.23
C GLY A 1131 -16.72 -2.51 -3.94
N ASP A 1132 -16.50 -1.24 -3.58
CA ASP A 1132 -15.81 -0.88 -2.34
C ASP A 1132 -16.45 -1.62 -1.16
N LEU A 1133 -15.61 -2.11 -0.25
CA LEU A 1133 -16.07 -2.90 0.88
C LEU A 1133 -17.01 -2.09 1.80
N ASN A 1134 -16.86 -0.76 1.82
CA ASN A 1134 -17.74 0.16 2.53
C ASN A 1134 -18.98 0.62 1.73
N THR A 1135 -19.12 0.20 0.46
CA THR A 1135 -20.33 0.45 -0.34
C THR A 1135 -21.43 -0.56 0.01
N ALA A 1136 -22.63 -0.08 0.31
CA ALA A 1136 -23.73 -0.93 0.70
C ALA A 1136 -24.13 -1.87 -0.44
N HIS A 1137 -24.09 -3.18 -0.14
CA HIS A 1137 -24.26 -4.26 -1.13
C HIS A 1137 -23.22 -4.23 -2.27
N GLY A 1138 -22.00 -3.75 -2.01
CA GLY A 1138 -20.87 -3.73 -2.95
C GLY A 1138 -20.31 -5.11 -3.32
N GLN A 1139 -20.77 -6.20 -2.70
CA GLN A 1139 -20.37 -7.57 -3.03
C GLN A 1139 -21.24 -8.25 -4.10
N THR A 1140 -22.37 -7.65 -4.48
CA THR A 1140 -23.33 -8.28 -5.39
C THR A 1140 -24.02 -7.25 -6.28
N VAL A 1141 -24.50 -7.66 -7.46
CA VAL A 1141 -25.35 -6.83 -8.33
C VAL A 1141 -26.71 -6.52 -7.68
N ALA A 1142 -27.22 -7.40 -6.82
CA ALA A 1142 -28.47 -7.16 -6.11
C ALA A 1142 -28.23 -6.27 -4.87
N PRO A 1143 -29.26 -5.62 -4.30
CA PRO A 1143 -30.56 -5.34 -4.91
C PRO A 1143 -30.45 -4.42 -6.14
N LEU A 1144 -31.31 -4.64 -7.13
CA LEU A 1144 -31.40 -3.77 -8.32
C LEU A 1144 -32.05 -2.42 -7.99
N PRO A 1145 -31.53 -1.29 -8.49
CA PRO A 1145 -32.20 0.00 -8.35
C PRO A 1145 -33.50 0.04 -9.15
N PHE A 1146 -34.36 1.02 -8.87
CA PHE A 1146 -35.54 1.34 -9.69
C PHE A 1146 -36.02 2.77 -9.43
N HIS A 1147 -36.64 3.40 -10.43
CA HIS A 1147 -37.02 4.82 -10.40
C HIS A 1147 -37.90 5.21 -9.20
N ALA A 1148 -38.83 4.33 -8.83
CA ALA A 1148 -39.78 4.56 -7.74
C ALA A 1148 -39.21 4.24 -6.34
N MET A 1149 -37.94 3.84 -6.21
CA MET A 1149 -37.38 3.45 -4.91
C MET A 1149 -37.35 4.62 -3.93
N PRO A 1150 -37.60 4.39 -2.63
CA PRO A 1150 -37.61 5.48 -1.63
C PRO A 1150 -36.21 5.91 -1.20
N SER A 1151 -35.23 5.02 -1.26
CA SER A 1151 -33.81 5.20 -0.92
C SER A 1151 -32.98 4.08 -1.54
N TYR A 1152 -31.66 4.17 -1.50
CA TYR A 1152 -30.77 3.02 -1.68
C TYR A 1152 -29.72 3.01 -0.56
N PRO A 1153 -29.51 1.88 0.13
CA PRO A 1153 -30.32 0.66 0.11
C PRO A 1153 -31.79 0.94 0.47
N TYR A 1154 -32.71 0.21 -0.15
CA TYR A 1154 -34.12 0.29 0.21
C TYR A 1154 -34.49 -0.76 1.26
N GLY A 1155 -35.33 -0.39 2.22
CA GLY A 1155 -35.79 -1.30 3.27
C GLY A 1155 -36.73 -2.40 2.78
N LYS A 1156 -37.05 -3.36 3.65
CA LYS A 1156 -37.85 -4.57 3.36
C LYS A 1156 -39.24 -4.32 2.74
N ASN A 1157 -39.77 -3.10 2.83
CA ASN A 1157 -41.08 -2.72 2.29
C ASN A 1157 -41.04 -2.26 0.83
N ALA A 1158 -39.86 -2.19 0.24
CA ALA A 1158 -39.63 -1.84 -1.15
C ALA A 1158 -38.85 -2.98 -1.83
N ALA A 1159 -39.13 -3.21 -3.10
CA ALA A 1159 -38.45 -4.21 -3.91
C ALA A 1159 -38.48 -3.76 -5.36
N TYR A 1160 -37.47 -4.21 -6.12
CA TYR A 1160 -37.47 -4.07 -7.56
C TYR A 1160 -38.76 -4.65 -8.18
N PRO A 1161 -39.35 -4.00 -9.20
CA PRO A 1161 -40.61 -4.45 -9.78
C PRO A 1161 -40.61 -5.93 -10.19
N ASN A 1162 -41.67 -6.64 -9.80
CA ASN A 1162 -41.86 -8.06 -10.09
C ASN A 1162 -43.20 -8.29 -10.80
N ASP A 1163 -43.55 -7.45 -11.78
CA ASP A 1163 -44.65 -7.75 -12.69
C ASP A 1163 -44.16 -8.68 -13.83
N LYS A 1164 -45.08 -9.04 -14.73
CA LYS A 1164 -44.77 -9.96 -15.83
C LYS A 1164 -43.64 -9.44 -16.74
N ARG A 1165 -43.64 -8.13 -17.01
CA ARG A 1165 -42.69 -7.49 -17.92
C ARG A 1165 -41.27 -7.58 -17.37
N HIS A 1166 -41.07 -7.19 -16.11
CA HIS A 1166 -39.76 -7.23 -15.46
C HIS A 1166 -39.21 -8.66 -15.29
N ARG A 1167 -40.07 -9.65 -14.99
CA ARG A 1167 -39.65 -11.06 -14.97
C ARG A 1167 -39.19 -11.56 -16.33
N GLU A 1168 -39.92 -11.20 -17.40
CA GLU A 1168 -39.54 -11.57 -18.78
C GLU A 1168 -38.23 -10.89 -19.19
N TYR A 1169 -38.00 -9.64 -18.77
CA TYR A 1169 -36.72 -8.94 -18.93
C TYR A 1169 -35.58 -9.71 -18.26
N GLN A 1170 -35.69 -10.02 -16.97
CA GLN A 1170 -34.63 -10.71 -16.22
C GLN A 1170 -34.34 -12.09 -16.82
N GLN A 1171 -35.36 -12.87 -17.17
CA GLN A 1171 -35.22 -14.19 -17.80
C GLN A 1171 -34.58 -14.12 -19.19
N LYS A 1172 -34.80 -13.05 -19.94
CA LYS A 1172 -34.31 -12.88 -21.31
C LYS A 1172 -32.92 -12.28 -21.38
N TYR A 1173 -32.60 -11.37 -20.47
CA TYR A 1173 -31.38 -10.56 -20.53
C TYR A 1173 -30.43 -10.85 -19.37
N ASN A 1174 -30.88 -10.90 -18.11
CA ASN A 1174 -30.00 -11.13 -16.95
C ASN A 1174 -29.72 -12.64 -16.75
N THR A 1175 -28.93 -13.20 -17.66
CA THR A 1175 -28.67 -14.66 -17.73
C THR A 1175 -27.19 -15.01 -17.66
N ARG A 1176 -26.29 -14.01 -17.60
CA ARG A 1176 -24.86 -14.22 -17.42
C ARG A 1176 -24.54 -14.16 -15.94
N GLU A 1177 -24.28 -15.30 -15.34
CA GLU A 1177 -23.82 -15.39 -13.95
C GLU A 1177 -22.35 -15.00 -13.88
N VAL A 1178 -22.02 -14.06 -12.98
CA VAL A 1178 -20.66 -13.64 -12.66
C VAL A 1178 -20.37 -14.05 -11.22
N THR A 1179 -19.26 -14.74 -11.02
CA THR A 1179 -18.74 -15.17 -9.72
C THR A 1179 -17.34 -14.57 -9.50
N THR A 1180 -16.77 -14.81 -8.31
CA THR A 1180 -15.40 -14.43 -7.99
C THR A 1180 -14.41 -15.57 -8.22
N ASP A 1181 -14.84 -16.72 -8.76
CA ASP A 1181 -14.01 -17.92 -8.85
C ASP A 1181 -12.83 -17.75 -9.83
N ASP A 1182 -13.07 -17.11 -10.97
CA ASP A 1182 -12.00 -16.83 -11.95
C ASP A 1182 -10.93 -15.93 -11.32
N PHE A 1183 -11.34 -14.87 -10.62
CA PHE A 1183 -10.46 -14.00 -9.87
C PHE A 1183 -9.70 -14.79 -8.79
N LYS A 1184 -10.39 -15.51 -7.90
CA LYS A 1184 -9.76 -16.28 -6.80
C LYS A 1184 -8.73 -17.28 -7.33
N ASN A 1185 -9.04 -17.97 -8.42
CA ASN A 1185 -8.17 -19.02 -8.96
C ASN A 1185 -7.12 -18.52 -9.96
N ALA A 1186 -7.17 -17.26 -10.42
CA ALA A 1186 -6.30 -16.76 -11.49
C ALA A 1186 -4.80 -16.94 -11.19
N ILE A 1187 -4.37 -16.62 -9.96
CA ILE A 1187 -2.96 -16.75 -9.56
C ILE A 1187 -2.58 -18.21 -9.46
N ARG A 1188 -3.36 -19.00 -8.72
CA ARG A 1188 -3.16 -20.45 -8.52
C ARG A 1188 -3.04 -21.21 -9.85
N LEU A 1189 -3.90 -20.89 -10.83
CA LEU A 1189 -3.95 -21.53 -12.14
C LEU A 1189 -2.97 -20.95 -13.18
N GLY A 1190 -2.22 -19.90 -12.84
CA GLY A 1190 -1.29 -19.25 -13.76
C GLY A 1190 -1.94 -18.37 -14.82
N ALA A 1191 -3.21 -18.00 -14.67
CA ALA A 1191 -4.00 -17.20 -15.61
C ALA A 1191 -3.87 -15.67 -15.39
N TYR A 1192 -2.75 -15.23 -14.83
CA TYR A 1192 -2.51 -13.82 -14.43
C TYR A 1192 -1.89 -12.95 -15.54
N GLN A 1193 -1.36 -13.54 -16.61
CA GLN A 1193 -0.81 -12.83 -17.78
C GLN A 1193 -1.81 -12.80 -18.94
N ASN A 1194 -2.86 -11.98 -18.83
CA ASN A 1194 -3.82 -11.79 -19.92
C ASN A 1194 -3.44 -10.59 -20.82
N ARG A 1195 -2.26 -10.64 -21.41
CA ARG A 1195 -1.83 -9.71 -22.48
C ARG A 1195 -1.68 -10.50 -23.79
N GLU A 1196 -2.37 -10.08 -24.85
CA GLU A 1196 -2.12 -10.56 -26.23
C GLU A 1196 -0.88 -9.90 -26.84
#